data_AF-A0AAX2DS58-F1
#
_entry.id   AF-A0AAX2DS58-F1
#
_cell.length_a   1.000
_cell.length_b   1.000
_cell.length_c   1.000
_cell.angle_alpha   90.00
_cell.angle_beta   90.00
_cell.angle_gamma   90.00
#
_symmetry.space_group_name_H-M   'P 1'
#
loop_
_entity.id
_entity.type
_entity.pdbx_description
1 polymer ?
#
loop_
_entity_poly.entity_id
_entity_poly.type
_entity_poly.pdbx_seq_one_letter_code
_entity_poly.pdbx_strand_id
1 'polypeptide(L)'
;MTKANPMRRYMLLTLAFFLLLGQLNLAPIRALAKENGNEDLSYEVQKELSNDKKKATLKIKVTPKNEQIKILAIETPDGKKTERSETTYITEKNGVVDFLISYQNTETSEEVNNYTASYNMSDLILASEPNNEQEPSNQKDTTNQDQDIKKENKPLFKNSQTTVSLSVPDYNQTAWANGDIKTVTTTVDFGDSSSTGKKVDFTLPDGMRFVSLPAPNDYKPSSNSDMNIINYLGASDPLGIAITSMTMPNRETNYNRATFGTVSYELEPGTEKASFTFSVRVDAAKYYGATDLKTPIKAEVFVGGASTPVASAKQTIHAEGNKVVGYANQDHVKTMFRTWYINHGTSEVLASTDTDPSYNYTKPYSVVNGLNQADDRGAAIFMAKNLTVTLYYPEGMEYVGIIDNSGNAVPNNSNISVTAYPSENKVVIDYKQMNLNSVSNSVFSVKYKIPKGTVAGTYSATKVPHASIKTYDDAIFESDALTTNLTDLTTKAALDTCKVVDTTVNKLALVPANRNINPDNETWAGSIQINNLQTAGKKTNQIYQVEFDPNWEAYSVNLPFDGTIAGNKITDIQYKTNLHSSYQTYSGKLPVSNNKMARLEASAVGLQEGEYFTDVKANVGDFSVGFVNTDQGGTFRWNSTASYGIVKPGIASVDFKGSIWNAEDEANTKASGVSTYSVSNTITSAANGTASFYNKAGSAIKVASAGDTVTTKASLLLFDYPYGTRTVINNPEVYLHEIDGTSINPSTIRLTNQDGKEVTFSIKQETANNGNKVYVLKTTDVTVGTFVGYPYKTQYLNLSYDTTFDVTLDKSIDMDAQ
;
A
#
# COMPACT_ATOMS: atom_id res chain seq x y z
N MET A 1 42.17 -73.14 -66.74
CA MET A 1 41.52 -72.31 -65.70
C MET A 1 42.40 -71.12 -65.40
N THR A 2 41.88 -69.94 -65.75
CA THR A 2 42.45 -68.61 -65.60
C THR A 2 42.81 -68.30 -64.14
N LYS A 3 44.10 -68.10 -63.85
CA LYS A 3 44.59 -67.63 -62.55
C LYS A 3 44.83 -66.13 -62.63
N ALA A 4 44.11 -65.40 -61.79
CA ALA A 4 44.09 -63.95 -61.72
C ALA A 4 45.44 -63.37 -61.26
N ASN A 5 45.82 -62.25 -61.87
CA ASN A 5 47.15 -61.66 -61.86
C ASN A 5 47.45 -60.86 -60.56
N PRO A 6 48.57 -61.09 -59.86
CA PRO A 6 48.95 -60.45 -58.58
C PRO A 6 49.12 -58.92 -58.61
N MET A 7 49.12 -58.30 -59.79
CA MET A 7 49.31 -56.85 -59.96
C MET A 7 48.17 -55.99 -59.35
N ARG A 8 46.96 -56.54 -59.26
CA ARG A 8 45.79 -55.81 -58.73
C ARG A 8 45.82 -55.66 -57.20
N ARG A 9 46.46 -56.58 -56.47
CA ARG A 9 46.61 -56.49 -55.00
C ARG A 9 47.66 -55.46 -54.58
N TYR A 10 48.73 -55.31 -55.36
CA TYR A 10 49.74 -54.28 -55.08
C TYR A 10 49.20 -52.87 -55.33
N MET A 11 48.45 -52.65 -56.42
CA MET A 11 47.86 -51.33 -56.68
C MET A 11 46.83 -50.89 -55.62
N LEU A 12 45.99 -51.81 -55.13
CA LEU A 12 45.01 -51.50 -54.08
C LEU A 12 45.68 -51.16 -52.73
N LEU A 13 46.80 -51.80 -52.40
CA LEU A 13 47.57 -51.47 -51.19
C LEU A 13 48.31 -50.13 -51.30
N THR A 14 48.87 -49.79 -52.46
CA THR A 14 49.45 -48.44 -52.69
C THR A 14 48.39 -47.34 -52.70
N LEU A 15 47.18 -47.59 -53.24
CA LEU A 15 46.11 -46.59 -53.21
C LEU A 15 45.58 -46.35 -51.79
N ALA A 16 45.50 -47.41 -50.96
CA ALA A 16 45.16 -47.29 -49.55
C ALA A 16 46.25 -46.56 -48.74
N PHE A 17 47.53 -46.74 -49.09
CA PHE A 17 48.64 -46.02 -48.46
C PHE A 17 48.66 -44.53 -48.85
N PHE A 18 48.31 -44.17 -50.09
CA PHE A 18 48.13 -42.78 -50.50
C PHE A 18 46.87 -42.12 -49.92
N LEU A 19 45.79 -42.88 -49.66
CA LEU A 19 44.61 -42.38 -48.95
C LEU A 19 44.88 -42.15 -47.45
N LEU A 20 45.73 -42.97 -46.81
CA LEU A 20 46.16 -42.75 -45.42
C LEU A 20 47.18 -41.60 -45.29
N LEU A 21 48.08 -41.41 -46.27
CA LEU A 21 48.97 -40.24 -46.30
C LEU A 21 48.26 -38.95 -46.72
N GLY A 22 47.20 -39.03 -47.52
CA GLY A 22 46.33 -37.91 -47.88
C GLY A 22 45.48 -37.39 -46.71
N GLN A 23 45.30 -38.19 -45.64
CA GLN A 23 44.68 -37.75 -44.38
C GLN A 23 45.70 -37.26 -43.33
N LEU A 24 47.00 -37.36 -43.60
CA LEU A 24 48.07 -36.92 -42.69
C LEU A 24 48.74 -35.58 -43.08
N ASN A 25 48.24 -34.91 -44.13
CA ASN A 25 48.65 -33.56 -44.50
C ASN A 25 47.44 -32.63 -44.72
N LEU A 26 46.64 -32.49 -43.67
CA LEU A 26 46.11 -31.17 -43.32
C LEU A 26 46.73 -30.84 -41.97
N ALA A 27 47.96 -30.32 -42.02
CA ALA A 27 48.45 -29.52 -40.91
C ALA A 27 47.34 -28.50 -40.58
N PRO A 28 46.81 -28.46 -39.36
CA PRO A 28 45.99 -27.34 -38.97
C PRO A 28 46.89 -26.13 -39.16
N ILE A 29 46.43 -25.18 -39.97
CA ILE A 29 46.90 -23.81 -39.87
C ILE A 29 46.78 -23.49 -38.39
N ARG A 30 47.93 -23.48 -37.70
CA ARG A 30 48.08 -22.79 -36.43
C ARG A 30 47.82 -21.33 -36.77
N ALA A 31 46.54 -20.95 -36.80
CA ALA A 31 46.17 -19.59 -36.51
C ALA A 31 46.79 -19.35 -35.14
N LEU A 32 47.82 -18.52 -35.10
CA LEU A 32 48.34 -17.93 -33.87
C LEU A 32 47.12 -17.48 -33.07
N ALA A 33 46.87 -18.19 -31.97
CA ALA A 33 45.78 -17.86 -31.06
C ALA A 33 46.00 -16.41 -30.65
N LYS A 34 44.98 -15.57 -30.86
CA LYS A 34 44.95 -14.24 -30.26
C LYS A 34 44.96 -14.50 -28.76
N GLU A 35 46.05 -14.17 -28.07
CA GLU A 35 46.11 -14.25 -26.61
C GLU A 35 45.03 -13.31 -26.05
N ASN A 36 43.84 -13.86 -25.79
CA ASN A 36 42.80 -13.17 -25.06
C ASN A 36 42.96 -13.61 -23.60
N GLY A 37 43.04 -12.66 -22.68
CA GLY A 37 43.36 -12.93 -21.28
C GLY A 37 43.78 -11.66 -20.55
N ASN A 38 44.11 -11.81 -19.27
CA ASN A 38 44.67 -10.74 -18.43
C ASN A 38 46.15 -11.04 -18.11
N GLU A 39 46.67 -10.40 -17.07
CA GLU A 39 48.03 -10.61 -16.58
C GLU A 39 48.25 -12.03 -16.02
N ASP A 40 47.21 -12.68 -15.49
CA ASP A 40 47.29 -13.97 -14.79
C ASP A 40 46.94 -15.20 -15.66
N LEU A 41 46.05 -15.03 -16.64
CA LEU A 41 45.44 -16.12 -17.41
C LEU A 41 45.45 -15.80 -18.92
N SER A 42 45.52 -16.86 -19.73
CA SER A 42 45.14 -16.83 -21.15
C SER A 42 44.02 -17.83 -21.43
N TYR A 43 43.17 -17.55 -22.42
CA TYR A 43 42.13 -18.47 -22.82
C TYR A 43 42.00 -18.58 -24.34
N GLU A 44 41.58 -19.77 -24.77
CA GLU A 44 41.29 -20.08 -26.17
C GLU A 44 39.87 -20.65 -26.26
N VAL A 45 39.10 -20.19 -27.25
CA VAL A 45 37.77 -20.74 -27.55
C VAL A 45 37.80 -21.38 -28.92
N GLN A 46 37.54 -22.69 -28.96
CA GLN A 46 37.34 -23.44 -30.19
C GLN A 46 35.85 -23.58 -30.46
N LYS A 47 35.46 -23.39 -31.72
CA LYS A 47 34.07 -23.46 -32.17
C LYS A 47 33.90 -24.61 -33.15
N GLU A 48 32.90 -25.44 -32.90
CA GLU A 48 32.41 -26.48 -33.79
C GLU A 48 30.92 -26.25 -34.10
N LEU A 49 30.56 -26.09 -35.38
CA LEU A 49 29.18 -25.90 -35.82
C LEU A 49 28.49 -27.24 -36.05
N SER A 50 27.23 -27.37 -35.65
CA SER A 50 26.40 -28.52 -36.03
C SER A 50 26.20 -28.58 -37.54
N ASN A 51 25.93 -29.77 -38.09
CA ASN A 51 25.73 -29.95 -39.54
C ASN A 51 24.59 -29.09 -40.12
N ASP A 52 23.57 -28.78 -39.31
CA ASP A 52 22.46 -27.89 -39.68
C ASP A 52 22.72 -26.40 -39.41
N LYS A 53 23.90 -26.07 -38.86
CA LYS A 53 24.33 -24.73 -38.44
C LYS A 53 23.35 -24.01 -37.50
N LYS A 54 22.48 -24.75 -36.81
CA LYS A 54 21.54 -24.19 -35.82
C LYS A 54 22.13 -24.14 -34.42
N LYS A 55 23.20 -24.90 -34.16
CA LYS A 55 23.91 -24.94 -32.87
C LYS A 55 25.41 -24.83 -33.08
N ALA A 56 26.09 -24.24 -32.11
CA ALA A 56 27.55 -24.23 -32.04
C ALA A 56 28.00 -24.76 -30.68
N THR A 57 28.92 -25.71 -30.71
CA THR A 57 29.65 -26.21 -29.56
C THR A 57 30.91 -25.36 -29.38
N LEU A 58 30.98 -24.62 -28.29
CA LEU A 58 32.13 -23.80 -27.89
C LEU A 58 32.93 -24.54 -26.82
N LYS A 59 34.18 -24.87 -27.10
CA LYS A 59 35.12 -25.44 -26.13
C LYS A 59 36.09 -24.35 -25.70
N ILE A 60 36.02 -23.95 -24.43
CA ILE A 60 36.98 -23.01 -23.84
C ILE A 60 38.07 -23.79 -23.10
N LYS A 61 39.33 -23.36 -23.30
CA LYS A 61 40.49 -23.82 -22.56
C LYS A 61 41.20 -22.64 -21.93
N VAL A 62 41.40 -22.69 -20.62
CA VAL A 62 42.07 -21.65 -19.83
C VAL A 62 43.44 -22.16 -19.42
N THR A 63 44.47 -21.34 -19.59
CA THR A 63 45.85 -21.67 -19.24
C THR A 63 46.38 -20.62 -18.26
N PRO A 64 46.87 -21.01 -17.09
CA PRO A 64 47.55 -20.08 -16.19
C PRO A 64 48.88 -19.63 -16.80
N LYS A 65 49.21 -18.34 -16.70
CA LYS A 65 50.47 -17.80 -17.24
C LYS A 65 51.68 -18.09 -16.34
N ASN A 66 51.47 -18.46 -15.08
CA ASN A 66 52.52 -18.95 -14.18
C ASN A 66 52.01 -20.11 -13.28
N GLU A 67 52.93 -20.81 -12.61
CA GLU A 67 52.63 -21.98 -11.76
C GLU A 67 51.92 -21.68 -10.43
N GLN A 68 51.90 -20.41 -10.01
CA GLN A 68 51.27 -19.91 -8.79
C GLN A 68 49.79 -19.56 -8.99
N ILE A 69 49.30 -19.51 -10.24
CA ILE A 69 47.88 -19.33 -10.57
C ILE A 69 47.17 -20.68 -10.64
N LYS A 70 46.21 -20.89 -9.73
CA LYS A 70 45.36 -22.09 -9.69
C LYS A 70 43.95 -21.78 -10.18
N ILE A 71 43.54 -22.41 -11.29
CA ILE A 71 42.15 -22.34 -11.80
C ILE A 71 41.27 -23.19 -10.88
N LEU A 72 40.21 -22.60 -10.35
CA LEU A 72 39.25 -23.28 -9.47
C LEU A 72 38.05 -23.82 -10.25
N ALA A 73 37.41 -22.99 -11.07
CA ALA A 73 36.25 -23.38 -11.86
C ALA A 73 36.05 -22.49 -13.08
N ILE A 74 35.39 -23.05 -14.11
CA ILE A 74 34.82 -22.30 -15.23
C ILE A 74 33.31 -22.47 -15.18
N GLU A 75 32.57 -21.37 -15.13
CA GLU A 75 31.11 -21.32 -15.24
C GLU A 75 30.70 -20.96 -16.66
N THR A 76 29.85 -21.80 -17.27
CA THR A 76 29.26 -21.55 -18.59
C THR A 76 28.02 -20.66 -18.49
N PRO A 77 27.57 -20.00 -19.58
CA PRO A 77 26.44 -19.05 -19.56
C PRO A 77 25.10 -19.59 -19.02
N ASP A 78 24.92 -20.92 -18.98
CA ASP A 78 23.78 -21.61 -18.38
C ASP A 78 23.92 -21.84 -16.85
N GLY A 79 24.97 -21.30 -16.23
CA GLY A 79 25.25 -21.40 -14.79
C GLY A 79 25.96 -22.68 -14.36
N LYS A 80 26.42 -23.52 -15.30
CA LYS A 80 27.08 -24.79 -14.98
C LYS A 80 28.57 -24.59 -14.70
N LYS A 81 29.02 -25.01 -13.52
CA LYS A 81 30.41 -24.93 -13.06
C LYS A 81 31.18 -26.23 -13.32
N THR A 82 32.39 -26.11 -13.84
CA THR A 82 33.32 -27.22 -14.04
C THR A 82 34.66 -26.90 -13.38
N GLU A 83 35.11 -27.75 -12.44
CA GLU A 83 36.41 -27.63 -11.75
C GLU A 83 37.60 -28.12 -12.60
N ARG A 84 37.62 -27.77 -13.88
CA ARG A 84 38.66 -28.13 -14.83
C ARG A 84 39.09 -26.90 -15.62
N SER A 85 40.31 -26.92 -16.15
CA SER A 85 40.84 -25.88 -17.02
C SER A 85 40.24 -25.87 -18.44
N GLU A 86 39.25 -26.73 -18.70
CA GLU A 86 38.49 -26.76 -19.95
C GLU A 86 37.02 -27.11 -19.69
N THR A 87 36.13 -26.47 -20.45
CA THR A 87 34.69 -26.80 -20.46
C THR A 87 34.09 -26.57 -21.84
N THR A 88 32.90 -27.12 -22.05
CA THR A 88 32.17 -27.04 -23.32
C THR A 88 30.77 -26.48 -23.09
N TYR A 89 30.34 -25.56 -23.95
CA TYR A 89 29.02 -24.95 -23.94
C TYR A 89 28.38 -25.02 -25.33
N ILE A 90 27.07 -25.29 -25.41
CA ILE A 90 26.33 -25.31 -26.67
C ILE A 90 25.42 -24.09 -26.72
N THR A 91 25.62 -23.24 -27.74
CA THR A 91 24.74 -22.09 -28.01
C THR A 91 23.86 -22.32 -29.25
N GLU A 92 22.64 -21.80 -29.19
CA GLU A 92 21.67 -21.79 -30.30
C GLU A 92 21.39 -20.36 -30.80
N LYS A 93 22.11 -19.35 -30.28
CA LYS A 93 21.92 -17.93 -30.62
C LYS A 93 23.25 -17.27 -31.01
N ASN A 94 23.17 -16.36 -31.98
CA ASN A 94 24.27 -15.43 -32.28
C ASN A 94 24.32 -14.34 -31.19
N GLY A 95 25.51 -13.86 -30.83
CA GLY A 95 25.74 -12.87 -29.77
C GLY A 95 27.02 -13.14 -28.97
N VAL A 96 27.29 -12.28 -27.98
CA VAL A 96 28.42 -12.44 -27.07
C VAL A 96 28.11 -13.56 -26.07
N VAL A 97 29.05 -14.50 -25.91
CA VAL A 97 29.00 -15.61 -24.98
C VAL A 97 30.11 -15.44 -23.95
N ASP A 98 29.73 -15.33 -22.67
CA ASP A 98 30.65 -15.07 -21.57
C ASP A 98 30.86 -16.31 -20.69
N PHE A 99 32.12 -16.60 -20.36
CA PHE A 99 32.51 -17.65 -19.44
C PHE A 99 33.17 -17.02 -18.21
N LEU A 100 32.69 -17.34 -17.01
CA LEU A 100 33.28 -16.83 -15.76
C LEU A 100 34.33 -17.81 -15.25
N ILE A 101 35.56 -17.34 -15.08
CA ILE A 101 36.70 -18.13 -14.63
C ILE A 101 37.05 -17.70 -13.21
N SER A 102 36.90 -18.61 -12.24
CA SER A 102 37.34 -18.40 -10.86
C SER A 102 38.74 -18.98 -10.67
N TYR A 103 39.67 -18.20 -10.13
CA TYR A 103 41.07 -18.60 -9.92
C TYR A 103 41.66 -17.99 -8.65
N GLN A 104 42.75 -18.56 -8.16
CA GLN A 104 43.50 -18.06 -7.01
C GLN A 104 44.95 -17.81 -7.41
N ASN A 105 45.50 -16.70 -6.92
CA ASN A 105 46.93 -16.40 -7.03
C ASN A 105 47.62 -16.75 -5.71
N THR A 106 48.25 -17.92 -5.66
CA THR A 106 48.88 -18.44 -4.44
C THR A 106 50.09 -17.64 -3.94
N GLU A 107 50.55 -16.62 -4.69
CA GLU A 107 51.67 -15.76 -4.30
C GLU A 107 51.22 -14.50 -3.54
N THR A 108 50.03 -13.95 -3.83
CA THR A 108 49.61 -12.62 -3.34
C THR A 108 48.39 -12.64 -2.41
N SER A 109 47.48 -13.62 -2.52
CA SER A 109 46.30 -13.74 -1.66
C SER A 109 45.59 -15.10 -1.82
N GLU A 110 44.98 -15.65 -0.76
CA GLU A 110 44.06 -16.79 -0.88
C GLU A 110 42.67 -16.40 -1.43
N GLU A 111 42.43 -15.13 -1.74
CA GLU A 111 41.18 -14.64 -2.29
C GLU A 111 40.90 -15.19 -3.69
N VAL A 112 39.62 -15.54 -3.93
CA VAL A 112 39.14 -16.04 -5.22
C VAL A 112 38.90 -14.86 -6.15
N ASN A 113 39.71 -14.77 -7.19
CA ASN A 113 39.56 -13.80 -8.27
C ASN A 113 38.66 -14.35 -9.37
N ASN A 114 37.95 -13.46 -10.07
CA ASN A 114 37.08 -13.83 -11.19
C ASN A 114 37.47 -13.06 -12.46
N TYR A 115 37.52 -13.76 -13.59
CA TYR A 115 37.79 -13.19 -14.90
C TYR A 115 36.74 -13.64 -15.92
N THR A 116 36.18 -12.69 -16.69
CA THR A 116 35.19 -12.99 -17.73
C THR A 116 35.87 -13.15 -19.08
N ALA A 117 35.81 -14.36 -19.63
CA ALA A 117 36.27 -14.66 -20.99
C ALA A 117 35.10 -14.58 -21.96
N SER A 118 35.13 -13.62 -22.87
CA SER A 118 34.07 -13.40 -23.87
C SER A 118 34.43 -13.94 -25.26
N TYR A 119 33.44 -14.49 -25.96
CA TYR A 119 33.52 -14.91 -27.36
C TYR A 119 32.29 -14.46 -28.15
N ASN A 120 32.47 -13.82 -29.31
CA ASN A 120 31.35 -13.36 -30.15
C ASN A 120 30.96 -14.43 -31.17
N MET A 121 29.72 -14.93 -31.11
CA MET A 121 29.18 -15.96 -32.00
C MET A 121 28.33 -15.32 -33.12
N SER A 122 28.73 -15.50 -34.39
CA SER A 122 28.07 -14.89 -35.57
C SER A 122 27.57 -15.86 -36.65
N ASP A 123 27.79 -17.16 -36.52
CA ASP A 123 27.73 -18.11 -37.65
C ASP A 123 26.55 -19.09 -37.62
N LEU A 124 25.56 -18.87 -36.74
CA LEU A 124 24.35 -19.70 -36.66
C LEU A 124 23.28 -19.22 -37.65
N ILE A 125 22.61 -20.18 -38.30
CA ILE A 125 21.44 -19.93 -39.15
C ILE A 125 20.20 -19.91 -38.24
N LEU A 126 19.67 -18.71 -38.00
CA LEU A 126 18.41 -18.52 -37.27
C LEU A 126 17.23 -18.96 -38.17
N ALA A 127 16.33 -19.79 -37.64
CA ALA A 127 15.09 -20.14 -38.34
C ALA A 127 14.14 -18.93 -38.31
N SER A 128 13.78 -18.41 -39.47
CA SER A 128 12.80 -17.32 -39.64
C SER A 128 11.35 -17.85 -39.54
N GLU A 129 10.52 -17.19 -38.73
CA GLU A 129 9.05 -17.28 -38.82
C GLU A 129 8.52 -16.41 -39.99
N PRO A 130 7.33 -16.73 -40.56
CA PRO A 130 6.91 -16.28 -41.89
C PRO A 130 6.30 -14.87 -41.96
N ASN A 131 6.71 -14.15 -43.00
CA ASN A 131 6.13 -13.02 -43.77
C ASN A 131 4.99 -12.15 -43.22
N ASN A 132 5.16 -10.83 -43.40
CA ASN A 132 4.18 -10.02 -44.15
C ASN A 132 4.88 -8.97 -45.04
N GLU A 133 4.24 -8.73 -46.17
CA GLU A 133 4.72 -8.18 -47.45
C GLU A 133 5.03 -6.67 -47.45
N GLN A 134 6.00 -6.24 -48.27
CA GLN A 134 5.75 -5.23 -49.31
C GLN A 134 6.89 -5.15 -50.37
N GLU A 135 6.45 -4.91 -51.60
CA GLU A 135 7.11 -4.97 -52.91
C GLU A 135 8.15 -3.85 -53.22
N PRO A 136 8.87 -3.92 -54.38
CA PRO A 136 10.27 -3.54 -54.51
C PRO A 136 10.54 -2.22 -55.28
N SER A 137 11.78 -1.71 -55.19
CA SER A 137 12.39 -0.95 -56.31
C SER A 137 13.92 -1.02 -56.34
N ASN A 138 14.39 -1.84 -57.29
CA ASN A 138 15.51 -1.70 -58.22
C ASN A 138 16.76 -0.82 -57.96
N GLN A 139 17.90 -1.49 -58.25
CA GLN A 139 19.14 -1.04 -58.93
C GLN A 139 20.13 -0.15 -58.16
N LYS A 140 21.45 -0.18 -58.40
CA LYS A 140 22.46 -1.19 -58.78
C LYS A 140 23.80 -0.41 -58.74
N ASP A 141 24.79 -0.95 -58.03
CA ASP A 141 26.26 -0.91 -58.21
C ASP A 141 26.99 0.29 -58.85
N THR A 142 28.06 0.76 -58.19
CA THR A 142 29.48 0.72 -58.68
C THR A 142 30.44 1.33 -57.62
N THR A 143 31.28 0.53 -56.94
CA THR A 143 32.72 0.21 -57.16
C THR A 143 33.79 1.26 -56.77
N ASN A 144 34.59 0.85 -55.77
CA ASN A 144 36.06 0.82 -55.65
C ASN A 144 36.99 2.06 -55.61
N GLN A 145 37.85 2.00 -54.57
CA GLN A 145 39.32 2.15 -54.51
C GLN A 145 40.01 3.53 -54.32
N ASP A 146 40.59 3.64 -53.11
CA ASP A 146 41.99 3.94 -52.73
C ASP A 146 42.78 5.19 -53.18
N GLN A 147 43.37 5.82 -52.13
CA GLN A 147 44.60 6.65 -52.00
C GLN A 147 44.62 8.03 -52.72
N ASP A 148 45.08 9.14 -52.14
CA ASP A 148 46.30 9.37 -51.34
C ASP A 148 46.29 10.74 -50.61
N ILE A 149 47.27 10.94 -49.72
CA ILE A 149 47.41 11.95 -48.63
C ILE A 149 47.74 13.39 -49.09
N LYS A 150 47.17 14.43 -48.41
CA LYS A 150 47.85 15.72 -48.09
C LYS A 150 47.36 16.36 -46.76
N LYS A 151 48.29 16.66 -45.85
CA LYS A 151 48.19 17.60 -44.70
C LYS A 151 47.79 19.00 -45.21
N GLU A 152 47.09 19.90 -44.52
CA GLU A 152 47.15 20.44 -43.15
C GLU A 152 45.89 21.34 -43.03
N ASN A 153 45.09 21.36 -41.95
CA ASN A 153 45.19 22.36 -40.87
C ASN A 153 44.12 22.06 -39.83
N LYS A 154 44.50 22.00 -38.55
CA LYS A 154 43.56 21.98 -37.41
C LYS A 154 42.95 23.37 -37.22
N PRO A 155 41.64 23.46 -36.96
CA PRO A 155 41.14 24.23 -35.84
C PRO A 155 40.98 23.26 -34.66
N LEU A 156 41.75 23.49 -33.59
CA LEU A 156 41.42 22.91 -32.29
C LEU A 156 40.13 23.57 -31.79
N PHE A 157 39.00 22.89 -31.96
CA PHE A 157 37.90 23.01 -31.00
C PHE A 157 38.05 21.83 -30.04
N LYS A 158 38.23 22.11 -28.75
CA LYS A 158 37.95 21.13 -27.71
C LYS A 158 36.43 20.89 -27.76
N ASN A 159 35.98 19.89 -28.52
CA ASN A 159 34.69 19.28 -28.24
C ASN A 159 34.88 18.48 -26.95
N SER A 160 34.57 19.10 -25.82
CA SER A 160 34.26 18.34 -24.61
C SER A 160 33.10 17.41 -24.99
N GLN A 161 33.31 16.10 -24.85
CA GLN A 161 32.27 15.13 -25.14
C GLN A 161 31.11 15.35 -24.15
N THR A 162 29.86 15.34 -24.65
CA THR A 162 28.69 15.40 -23.76
C THR A 162 28.73 14.25 -22.75
N THR A 163 28.60 14.56 -21.47
CA THR A 163 28.59 13.56 -20.39
C THR A 163 27.37 13.74 -19.49
N VAL A 164 26.96 12.64 -18.86
CA VAL A 164 25.95 12.64 -17.81
C VAL A 164 26.43 11.77 -16.66
N SER A 165 26.22 12.24 -15.45
CA SER A 165 26.46 11.51 -14.22
C SER A 165 25.18 11.47 -13.40
N LEU A 166 24.95 10.34 -12.76
CA LEU A 166 23.85 10.15 -11.82
C LEU A 166 24.47 9.78 -10.47
N SER A 167 24.10 10.52 -9.44
CA SER A 167 24.58 10.31 -8.07
C SER A 167 23.40 10.11 -7.13
N VAL A 168 23.55 9.15 -6.21
CA VAL A 168 22.70 8.99 -5.04
C VAL A 168 23.62 9.02 -3.82
N PRO A 169 23.85 10.20 -3.19
CA PRO A 169 24.92 10.38 -2.21
C PRO A 169 24.88 9.40 -1.03
N ASP A 170 23.68 9.00 -0.60
CA ASP A 170 23.48 8.12 0.54
C ASP A 170 23.33 6.64 0.15
N TYR A 171 23.54 6.28 -1.14
CA TYR A 171 23.42 4.88 -1.58
C TYR A 171 24.76 4.15 -1.55
N ASN A 172 24.93 3.34 -0.52
CA ASN A 172 26.07 2.46 -0.29
C ASN A 172 25.86 1.04 -0.86
N GLN A 173 24.97 0.87 -1.84
CA GLN A 173 24.57 -0.43 -2.40
C GLN A 173 23.88 -1.38 -1.39
N THR A 174 23.52 -0.90 -0.21
CA THR A 174 22.61 -1.61 0.69
C THR A 174 21.15 -1.29 0.36
N ALA A 175 20.26 -2.20 0.72
CA ALA A 175 18.87 -2.16 0.33
C ALA A 175 18.18 -0.86 0.78
N TRP A 176 17.50 -0.16 -0.14
CA TRP A 176 16.64 0.96 0.23
C TRP A 176 15.44 0.42 0.99
N ALA A 177 15.26 0.85 2.24
CA ALA A 177 14.07 0.50 2.97
C ALA A 177 12.83 1.08 2.26
N ASN A 178 11.76 0.28 2.20
CA ASN A 178 10.47 0.74 1.68
C ASN A 178 10.01 2.02 2.39
N GLY A 179 9.79 3.09 1.63
CA GLY A 179 9.34 4.38 2.14
C GLY A 179 10.43 5.43 2.28
N ASP A 180 11.69 5.02 2.38
CA ASP A 180 12.82 5.96 2.46
C ASP A 180 12.84 6.88 1.24
N ILE A 181 12.76 8.18 1.51
CA ILE A 181 12.97 9.20 0.50
C ILE A 181 14.47 9.36 0.30
N LYS A 182 14.93 9.18 -0.94
CA LYS A 182 16.32 9.37 -1.34
C LYS A 182 16.44 10.50 -2.34
N THR A 183 17.51 11.27 -2.21
CA THR A 183 17.88 12.32 -3.15
C THR A 183 18.70 11.73 -4.29
N VAL A 184 18.28 11.98 -5.52
CA VAL A 184 19.01 11.61 -6.74
C VAL A 184 19.40 12.87 -7.49
N THR A 185 20.68 13.03 -7.77
CA THR A 185 21.21 14.16 -8.53
C THR A 185 21.70 13.69 -9.89
N THR A 186 21.20 14.32 -10.96
CA THR A 186 21.69 14.10 -12.33
C THR A 186 22.42 15.35 -12.79
N THR A 187 23.71 15.23 -13.10
CA THR A 187 24.51 16.33 -13.63
C THR A 187 24.92 16.05 -15.07
N VAL A 188 24.60 16.99 -15.95
CA VAL A 188 24.87 16.93 -17.39
C VAL A 188 25.87 18.02 -17.74
N ASP A 189 26.89 17.66 -18.51
CA ASP A 189 27.82 18.57 -19.16
C ASP A 189 27.69 18.38 -20.66
N PHE A 190 27.11 19.36 -21.36
CA PHE A 190 26.94 19.31 -22.80
C PHE A 190 28.26 19.50 -23.54
N GLY A 191 29.27 20.08 -22.86
CA GLY A 191 30.57 20.38 -23.44
C GLY A 191 30.58 21.57 -24.40
N ASP A 192 29.44 22.22 -24.62
CA ASP A 192 29.25 23.40 -25.45
C ASP A 192 28.02 24.22 -24.99
N SER A 193 27.95 25.49 -25.39
CA SER A 193 26.82 26.40 -25.12
C SER A 193 26.08 26.84 -26.39
N SER A 194 26.22 26.12 -27.51
CA SER A 194 25.73 26.53 -28.83
C SER A 194 24.85 25.50 -29.52
N SER A 195 24.93 24.22 -29.13
CA SER A 195 24.11 23.16 -29.67
C SER A 195 22.64 23.34 -29.27
N THR A 196 21.75 23.12 -30.22
CA THR A 196 20.31 23.27 -30.06
C THR A 196 19.64 21.92 -29.79
N GLY A 197 18.37 21.94 -29.34
CA GLY A 197 17.62 20.71 -29.07
C GLY A 197 18.23 19.89 -27.92
N LYS A 198 18.78 20.58 -26.91
CA LYS A 198 19.30 19.96 -25.68
C LYS A 198 18.11 19.45 -24.87
N LYS A 199 18.11 18.16 -24.59
CA LYS A 199 17.05 17.49 -23.84
C LYS A 199 17.64 16.49 -22.85
N VAL A 200 17.09 16.44 -21.65
CA VAL A 200 17.46 15.48 -20.60
C VAL A 200 16.22 14.70 -20.18
N ASP A 201 16.30 13.38 -20.30
CA ASP A 201 15.27 12.45 -19.82
C ASP A 201 15.74 11.79 -18.53
N PHE A 202 14.97 11.94 -17.46
CA PHE A 202 15.13 11.16 -16.23
C PHE A 202 14.00 10.13 -16.15
N THR A 203 14.36 8.84 -16.16
CA THR A 203 13.41 7.74 -16.12
C THR A 203 13.50 7.01 -14.79
N LEU A 204 12.37 6.97 -14.10
CA LEU A 204 12.16 6.19 -12.89
C LEU A 204 11.46 4.86 -13.23
N PRO A 205 11.98 3.71 -12.79
CA PRO A 205 11.40 2.41 -13.11
C PRO A 205 10.05 2.18 -12.42
N ASP A 206 9.30 1.18 -12.92
CA ASP A 206 8.11 0.68 -12.23
C ASP A 206 8.50 0.17 -10.83
N GLY A 207 7.61 0.43 -9.86
CA GLY A 207 7.82 0.13 -8.46
C GLY A 207 8.68 1.15 -7.70
N MET A 208 9.01 2.28 -8.32
CA MET A 208 9.46 3.49 -7.63
C MET A 208 8.45 4.61 -7.88
N ARG A 209 8.58 5.72 -7.14
CA ARG A 209 7.80 6.93 -7.42
C ARG A 209 8.57 8.21 -7.13
N PHE A 210 8.19 9.26 -7.85
CA PHE A 210 8.63 10.62 -7.57
C PHE A 210 7.96 11.15 -6.31
N VAL A 211 8.74 11.83 -5.48
CA VAL A 211 8.30 12.59 -4.30
C VAL A 211 8.47 14.08 -4.57
N SER A 212 9.55 14.46 -5.23
CA SER A 212 9.83 15.84 -5.62
C SER A 212 10.48 15.91 -7.00
N LEU A 213 9.98 16.82 -7.84
CA LEU A 213 10.46 17.12 -9.18
C LEU A 213 10.79 18.62 -9.30
N PRO A 214 12.01 19.01 -9.70
CA PRO A 214 12.33 20.41 -9.96
C PRO A 214 11.58 20.88 -11.21
N ALA A 215 10.89 22.02 -11.11
CA ALA A 215 10.16 22.63 -12.21
C ALA A 215 10.40 24.15 -12.25
N PRO A 216 10.43 24.78 -13.44
CA PRO A 216 10.51 26.23 -13.53
C PRO A 216 9.26 26.88 -12.95
N ASN A 217 9.39 28.11 -12.45
CA ASN A 217 8.34 28.81 -11.69
C ASN A 217 7.02 29.01 -12.47
N ASP A 218 7.07 28.98 -13.81
CA ASP A 218 5.93 29.15 -14.70
C ASP A 218 5.35 27.83 -15.24
N TYR A 219 5.90 26.68 -14.81
CA TYR A 219 5.44 25.37 -15.24
C TYR A 219 3.97 25.11 -14.87
N LYS A 220 3.21 24.65 -15.86
CA LYS A 220 1.80 24.27 -15.71
C LYS A 220 1.62 22.77 -15.99
N PRO A 221 1.43 21.95 -14.95
CA PRO A 221 1.19 20.52 -15.13
C PRO A 221 -0.13 20.24 -15.86
N SER A 222 -0.23 19.08 -16.51
CA SER A 222 -1.49 18.62 -17.11
C SER A 222 -2.51 18.26 -16.03
N SER A 223 -3.80 18.17 -16.39
CA SER A 223 -4.87 17.83 -15.44
C SER A 223 -4.70 16.47 -14.75
N ASN A 224 -3.93 15.56 -15.36
CA ASN A 224 -3.73 14.19 -14.88
C ASN A 224 -2.36 14.01 -14.20
N SER A 225 -1.54 15.06 -14.13
CA SER A 225 -0.24 15.06 -13.48
C SER A 225 -0.37 15.19 -11.96
N ASP A 226 0.65 14.76 -11.23
CA ASP A 226 0.73 14.97 -9.79
C ASP A 226 1.27 16.38 -9.47
N MET A 227 0.39 17.29 -9.07
CA MET A 227 0.80 18.63 -8.66
C MET A 227 1.55 18.67 -7.31
N ASN A 228 1.37 17.66 -6.46
CA ASN A 228 1.91 17.67 -5.10
C ASN A 228 3.39 17.33 -5.05
N ILE A 229 3.93 16.71 -6.11
CA ILE A 229 5.35 16.37 -6.24
C ILE A 229 6.16 17.46 -6.94
N ILE A 230 5.56 18.58 -7.32
CA ILE A 230 6.25 19.64 -8.05
C ILE A 230 6.94 20.57 -7.05
N ASN A 231 8.24 20.75 -7.24
CA ASN A 231 9.06 21.71 -6.51
C ASN A 231 9.43 22.87 -7.44
N TYR A 232 8.70 23.98 -7.30
CA TYR A 232 8.91 25.19 -8.10
C TYR A 232 10.22 25.88 -7.72
N LEU A 233 11.13 25.96 -8.68
CA LEU A 233 12.39 26.67 -8.55
C LEU A 233 12.15 28.18 -8.54
N GLY A 234 12.98 28.91 -7.78
CA GLY A 234 12.91 30.37 -7.74
C GLY A 234 13.20 31.00 -9.11
N ALA A 235 12.67 32.20 -9.35
CA ALA A 235 12.84 32.89 -10.64
C ALA A 235 14.31 33.22 -11.01
N SER A 236 15.22 33.21 -10.03
CA SER A 236 16.66 33.41 -10.22
C SER A 236 17.47 32.11 -10.20
N ASP A 237 16.81 30.95 -10.11
CA ASP A 237 17.49 29.66 -10.10
C ASP A 237 18.07 29.35 -11.49
N PRO A 238 19.38 29.06 -11.61
CA PRO A 238 20.02 28.79 -12.90
C PRO A 238 19.40 27.63 -13.67
N LEU A 239 18.94 26.58 -12.97
CA LEU A 239 18.26 25.46 -13.60
C LEU A 239 16.86 25.89 -14.07
N GLY A 240 16.13 26.65 -13.25
CA GLY A 240 14.81 27.17 -13.61
C GLY A 240 14.85 28.06 -14.85
N ILE A 241 15.90 28.86 -15.03
CA ILE A 241 16.11 29.71 -16.21
C ILE A 241 16.48 28.89 -17.45
N ALA A 242 17.23 27.79 -17.27
CA ALA A 242 17.69 26.96 -18.37
C ALA A 242 16.58 26.08 -18.98
N ILE A 243 15.56 25.72 -18.21
CA ILE A 243 14.46 24.85 -18.67
C ILE A 243 13.48 25.64 -19.54
N THR A 244 13.35 25.24 -20.80
CA THR A 244 12.38 25.84 -21.75
C THR A 244 11.04 25.13 -21.74
N SER A 245 11.05 23.82 -21.53
CA SER A 245 9.85 23.02 -21.40
C SER A 245 10.10 21.78 -20.54
N MET A 246 9.04 21.31 -19.90
CA MET A 246 9.06 20.12 -19.05
C MET A 246 7.84 19.26 -19.37
N THR A 247 8.04 17.95 -19.47
CA THR A 247 6.93 16.98 -19.49
C THR A 247 7.16 15.94 -18.41
N MET A 248 6.08 15.51 -17.77
CA MET A 248 6.13 14.52 -16.72
C MET A 248 5.06 13.44 -16.93
N PRO A 249 5.25 12.24 -16.37
CA PRO A 249 4.24 11.19 -16.43
C PRO A 249 2.95 11.61 -15.71
N ASN A 250 1.82 11.13 -16.21
CA ASN A 250 0.57 11.22 -15.47
C ASN A 250 0.64 10.33 -14.22
N ARG A 251 -0.19 10.63 -13.22
CA ARG A 251 -0.45 9.67 -12.13
C ARG A 251 -0.97 8.36 -12.72
N GLU A 252 -0.55 7.24 -12.15
CA GLU A 252 -1.23 5.97 -12.42
C GLU A 252 -2.73 6.13 -12.18
N THR A 253 -3.53 5.52 -13.06
CA THR A 253 -4.99 5.54 -12.96
C THR A 253 -5.48 4.76 -11.73
N ASN A 254 -4.66 3.82 -11.26
CA ASN A 254 -5.02 2.82 -10.28
C ASN A 254 -4.16 2.98 -8.99
N TYR A 255 -3.96 1.88 -8.26
CA TYR A 255 -3.40 1.81 -6.90
C TYR A 255 -2.38 2.88 -6.51
N ASN A 256 -2.63 3.58 -5.39
CA ASN A 256 -1.76 4.58 -4.76
C ASN A 256 -1.28 5.72 -5.68
N ARG A 257 -1.82 5.79 -6.92
CA ARG A 257 -1.67 6.85 -7.93
C ARG A 257 -0.24 7.34 -8.06
N ALA A 258 0.72 6.41 -8.04
CA ALA A 258 2.13 6.74 -8.14
C ALA A 258 2.41 7.51 -9.42
N THR A 259 3.38 8.42 -9.38
CA THR A 259 3.96 9.02 -10.58
C THR A 259 5.36 8.46 -10.75
N PHE A 260 5.58 7.74 -11.85
CA PHE A 260 6.85 7.13 -12.24
C PHE A 260 6.94 7.07 -13.76
N GLY A 261 8.11 6.72 -14.30
CA GLY A 261 8.39 6.79 -15.73
C GLY A 261 9.30 7.97 -16.07
N THR A 262 9.21 8.46 -17.32
CA THR A 262 10.14 9.47 -17.84
C THR A 262 9.64 10.89 -17.64
N VAL A 263 10.44 11.70 -16.96
CA VAL A 263 10.34 13.16 -16.97
C VAL A 263 11.35 13.70 -17.98
N SER A 264 10.90 14.58 -18.87
CA SER A 264 11.73 15.17 -19.91
C SER A 264 11.87 16.68 -19.70
N TYR A 265 13.09 17.17 -19.81
CA TYR A 265 13.44 18.58 -19.75
C TYR A 265 14.06 19.03 -21.06
N GLU A 266 13.49 20.02 -21.71
CA GLU A 266 14.14 20.75 -22.81
C GLU A 266 14.88 21.95 -22.23
N LEU A 267 16.08 22.19 -22.74
CA LEU A 267 16.99 23.21 -22.23
C LEU A 267 17.36 24.23 -23.30
N GLU A 268 17.60 25.47 -22.87
CA GLU A 268 18.09 26.53 -23.71
C GLU A 268 19.43 26.15 -24.35
N PRO A 269 19.69 26.49 -25.64
CA PRO A 269 20.96 26.18 -26.30
C PRO A 269 22.20 26.71 -25.54
N GLY A 270 22.05 27.82 -24.83
CA GLY A 270 23.10 28.43 -23.99
C GLY A 270 23.54 27.59 -22.79
N THR A 271 22.84 26.50 -22.47
CA THR A 271 23.11 25.67 -21.28
C THR A 271 24.32 24.78 -21.50
N GLU A 272 25.47 25.13 -20.91
CA GLU A 272 26.67 24.28 -20.94
C GLU A 272 26.59 23.13 -19.93
N LYS A 273 26.04 23.41 -18.74
CA LYS A 273 25.88 22.45 -17.65
C LYS A 273 24.52 22.61 -16.97
N ALA A 274 23.94 21.51 -16.54
CA ALA A 274 22.71 21.49 -15.76
C ALA A 274 22.80 20.40 -14.69
N SER A 275 22.26 20.68 -13.49
CA SER A 275 22.18 19.71 -12.40
C SER A 275 20.76 19.66 -11.88
N PHE A 276 20.15 18.49 -11.90
CA PHE A 276 18.77 18.24 -11.49
C PHE A 276 18.77 17.42 -10.21
N THR A 277 17.98 17.84 -9.20
CA THR A 277 17.85 17.12 -7.94
C THR A 277 16.40 16.67 -7.76
N PHE A 278 16.22 15.35 -7.64
CA PHE A 278 14.93 14.69 -7.48
C PHE A 278 14.86 14.02 -6.10
N SER A 279 13.68 14.02 -5.49
CA SER A 279 13.37 13.13 -4.37
C SER A 279 12.56 11.95 -4.89
N VAL A 280 13.01 10.73 -4.62
CA VAL A 280 12.37 9.50 -5.07
C VAL A 280 12.29 8.51 -3.92
N ARG A 281 11.40 7.53 -4.01
CA ARG A 281 11.37 6.40 -3.08
C ARG A 281 10.95 5.11 -3.76
N VAL A 282 11.29 3.99 -3.14
CA VAL A 282 10.70 2.69 -3.50
C VAL A 282 9.21 2.75 -3.20
N ASP A 283 8.40 2.28 -4.14
CA ASP A 283 6.98 2.14 -3.94
C ASP A 283 6.69 0.97 -3.01
N ALA A 284 6.52 1.28 -1.72
CA ALA A 284 6.16 0.33 -0.66
C ALA A 284 4.88 -0.45 -0.97
N ALA A 285 4.09 0.03 -1.93
CA ALA A 285 2.89 -0.59 -2.40
C ALA A 285 3.14 -1.74 -3.39
N LYS A 286 4.28 -1.79 -4.11
CA LYS A 286 4.57 -2.79 -5.14
C LYS A 286 5.61 -3.85 -4.73
N TYR A 287 6.45 -3.56 -3.73
CA TYR A 287 7.54 -4.45 -3.29
C TYR A 287 7.41 -4.92 -1.84
N TYR A 288 7.63 -6.22 -1.63
CA TYR A 288 7.29 -6.90 -0.37
C TYR A 288 8.41 -7.80 0.20
N GLY A 289 9.61 -7.78 -0.41
CA GLY A 289 10.81 -8.48 0.05
C GLY A 289 12.08 -7.87 -0.56
N ALA A 290 13.25 -8.30 -0.10
CA ALA A 290 14.53 -7.86 -0.65
C ALA A 290 14.66 -8.29 -2.12
N THR A 291 14.75 -7.33 -3.04
CA THR A 291 14.86 -7.61 -4.46
C THR A 291 15.54 -6.45 -5.18
N ASP A 292 16.28 -6.76 -6.25
CA ASP A 292 16.73 -5.75 -7.18
C ASP A 292 15.57 -5.32 -8.06
N LEU A 293 15.42 -4.01 -8.24
CA LEU A 293 14.47 -3.51 -9.23
C LEU A 293 14.86 -4.03 -10.61
N LYS A 294 13.90 -4.60 -11.33
CA LYS A 294 14.10 -5.19 -12.67
C LYS A 294 14.71 -4.20 -13.68
N THR A 295 14.59 -2.90 -13.41
CA THR A 295 15.07 -1.82 -14.26
C THR A 295 15.71 -0.72 -13.40
N PRO A 296 16.86 -0.14 -13.83
CA PRO A 296 17.56 0.89 -13.07
C PRO A 296 16.90 2.26 -13.20
N ILE A 297 17.22 3.18 -12.29
CA ILE A 297 17.03 4.61 -12.56
C ILE A 297 17.99 5.04 -13.67
N LYS A 298 17.52 5.89 -14.59
CA LYS A 298 18.25 6.18 -15.83
C LYS A 298 18.14 7.66 -16.17
N ALA A 299 19.28 8.26 -16.52
CA ALA A 299 19.34 9.58 -17.13
C ALA A 299 19.87 9.47 -18.56
N GLU A 300 19.24 10.14 -19.51
CA GLU A 300 19.61 10.18 -20.91
C GLU A 300 19.67 11.62 -21.41
N VAL A 301 20.67 11.91 -22.25
CA VAL A 301 20.89 13.24 -22.80
C VAL A 301 20.80 13.17 -24.31
N PHE A 302 20.09 14.12 -24.90
CA PHE A 302 19.90 14.27 -26.34
C PHE A 302 20.35 15.66 -26.76
N VAL A 303 20.93 15.75 -27.96
CA VAL A 303 21.39 17.00 -28.57
C VAL A 303 21.00 16.99 -30.05
N GLY A 304 20.68 18.15 -30.61
CA GLY A 304 20.36 18.30 -32.03
C GLY A 304 19.00 17.72 -32.45
N GLY A 305 18.08 17.52 -31.50
CA GLY A 305 16.77 16.91 -31.78
C GLY A 305 16.83 15.42 -32.13
N ALA A 306 17.95 14.75 -31.84
CA ALA A 306 18.10 13.33 -32.07
C ALA A 306 17.16 12.50 -31.17
N SER A 307 16.67 11.38 -31.70
CA SER A 307 15.88 10.39 -30.95
C SER A 307 16.74 9.37 -30.18
N THR A 308 18.06 9.38 -30.39
CA THR A 308 19.02 8.50 -29.73
C THR A 308 19.85 9.31 -28.74
N PRO A 309 20.04 8.83 -27.49
CA PRO A 309 20.80 9.57 -26.49
C PRO A 309 22.29 9.63 -26.88
N VAL A 310 22.90 10.80 -26.70
CA VAL A 310 24.34 11.01 -26.88
C VAL A 310 25.14 10.62 -25.64
N ALA A 311 24.50 10.59 -24.47
CA ALA A 311 25.07 10.12 -23.22
C ALA A 311 23.97 9.51 -22.33
N SER A 312 24.34 8.52 -21.50
CA SER A 312 23.41 7.92 -20.54
C SER A 312 24.12 7.50 -19.25
N ALA A 313 23.43 7.64 -18.12
CA ALA A 313 23.85 7.13 -16.82
C ALA A 313 22.73 6.25 -16.24
N LYS A 314 23.11 5.17 -15.56
CA LYS A 314 22.18 4.21 -14.96
C LYS A 314 22.64 3.85 -13.56
N GLN A 315 21.69 3.65 -12.66
CA GLN A 315 21.97 3.14 -11.32
C GLN A 315 20.95 2.07 -10.97
N THR A 316 21.42 0.85 -10.73
CA THR A 316 20.58 -0.23 -10.20
C THR A 316 20.30 0.03 -8.74
N ILE A 317 19.04 -0.14 -8.34
CA ILE A 317 18.58 0.03 -6.97
C ILE A 317 18.24 -1.35 -6.40
N HIS A 318 18.87 -1.67 -5.29
CA HIS A 318 18.51 -2.77 -4.42
C HIS A 318 17.49 -2.24 -3.42
N ALA A 319 16.31 -2.86 -3.34
CA ALA A 319 15.24 -2.44 -2.43
C ALA A 319 14.97 -3.53 -1.39
N GLU A 320 14.80 -3.16 -0.13
CA GLU A 320 14.32 -4.05 0.94
C GLU A 320 12.88 -3.74 1.26
N GLY A 321 12.00 -4.68 0.90
CA GLY A 321 10.69 -4.78 1.51
C GLY A 321 10.80 -5.34 2.93
N ASN A 322 11.36 -4.59 3.88
CA ASN A 322 11.48 -5.07 5.26
C ASN A 322 10.13 -5.19 5.97
N LYS A 323 9.08 -4.51 5.47
CA LYS A 323 7.72 -4.57 6.02
C LYS A 323 6.68 -4.30 4.92
N VAL A 324 5.65 -5.12 4.85
CA VAL A 324 4.42 -4.82 4.09
C VAL A 324 3.69 -3.61 4.69
N VAL A 325 2.90 -2.91 3.87
CA VAL A 325 1.97 -1.86 4.32
C VAL A 325 0.79 -2.56 5.01
N GLY A 326 0.51 -2.24 6.28
CA GLY A 326 -0.50 -2.95 7.06
C GLY A 326 -0.51 -2.54 8.54
N TYR A 327 -1.16 -3.33 9.39
CA TYR A 327 -1.17 -3.08 10.84
C TYR A 327 0.25 -3.16 11.43
N ALA A 328 0.49 -2.50 12.57
CA ALA A 328 1.83 -2.28 13.17
C ALA A 328 2.70 -3.55 13.41
N ASN A 329 2.13 -4.75 13.30
CA ASN A 329 2.83 -6.04 13.46
C ASN A 329 2.69 -6.96 12.24
N GLN A 330 2.34 -6.46 11.06
CA GLN A 330 2.36 -7.20 9.80
C GLN A 330 3.67 -6.90 9.06
N ASP A 331 4.62 -7.83 9.12
CA ASP A 331 5.95 -7.69 8.49
C ASP A 331 5.99 -8.31 7.09
N HIS A 332 5.15 -9.30 6.80
CA HIS A 332 5.19 -10.05 5.54
C HIS A 332 3.79 -10.39 5.01
N VAL A 333 3.63 -10.58 3.69
CA VAL A 333 2.34 -10.88 3.02
C VAL A 333 1.62 -12.11 3.63
N LYS A 334 2.39 -13.11 4.08
CA LYS A 334 1.87 -14.29 4.79
C LYS A 334 1.08 -13.95 6.07
N THR A 335 1.37 -12.81 6.70
CA THR A 335 0.67 -12.33 7.91
C THR A 335 -0.61 -11.53 7.58
N MET A 336 -1.06 -11.52 6.32
CA MET A 336 -2.21 -10.73 5.91
C MET A 336 -3.52 -11.54 5.87
N PHE A 337 -3.50 -12.86 5.93
CA PHE A 337 -4.71 -13.70 5.93
C PHE A 337 -5.43 -13.70 7.29
N ARG A 338 -6.68 -13.18 7.41
CA ARG A 338 -7.43 -13.07 8.70
C ARG A 338 -8.96 -13.21 8.59
N THR A 339 -9.64 -13.16 9.75
CA THR A 339 -11.10 -13.34 9.95
C THR A 339 -11.77 -12.29 10.87
N TRP A 340 -11.21 -11.09 11.09
CA TRP A 340 -11.70 -10.15 12.15
C TRP A 340 -12.86 -9.26 11.77
N TYR A 341 -13.45 -9.51 10.62
CA TYR A 341 -14.51 -8.67 10.07
C TYR A 341 -15.88 -9.05 10.64
N ILE A 342 -16.90 -8.28 10.27
CA ILE A 342 -18.24 -8.42 10.86
C ILE A 342 -18.80 -9.81 10.53
N ASN A 343 -19.05 -10.62 11.55
CA ASN A 343 -19.76 -11.88 11.34
C ASN A 343 -21.26 -11.60 11.15
N HIS A 344 -21.77 -11.88 9.96
CA HIS A 344 -23.19 -11.77 9.63
C HIS A 344 -24.00 -13.02 10.01
N GLY A 345 -23.33 -14.10 10.38
CA GLY A 345 -23.97 -15.35 10.75
C GLY A 345 -24.60 -15.32 12.14
N THR A 346 -25.64 -16.13 12.32
CA THR A 346 -26.28 -16.38 13.62
C THR A 346 -25.82 -17.72 14.19
N SER A 347 -25.77 -17.83 15.53
CA SER A 347 -25.36 -19.05 16.22
C SER A 347 -26.36 -20.19 16.07
N GLU A 348 -27.64 -19.88 15.92
CA GLU A 348 -28.72 -20.84 15.72
C GLU A 348 -29.69 -20.34 14.64
N VAL A 349 -30.21 -21.26 13.84
CA VAL A 349 -31.20 -20.96 12.78
C VAL A 349 -32.33 -21.98 12.77
N LEU A 350 -33.49 -21.55 12.26
CA LEU A 350 -34.62 -22.43 11.96
C LEU A 350 -34.51 -22.93 10.52
N ALA A 351 -35.13 -24.06 10.20
CA ALA A 351 -35.37 -24.45 8.82
C ALA A 351 -36.31 -23.46 8.11
N SER A 352 -36.20 -23.32 6.80
CA SER A 352 -37.17 -22.51 6.04
C SER A 352 -38.58 -23.10 6.14
N THR A 353 -39.59 -22.23 6.10
CA THR A 353 -40.99 -22.64 5.88
C THR A 353 -41.42 -22.30 4.45
N ASP A 354 -42.66 -22.59 4.09
CA ASP A 354 -43.22 -22.22 2.77
C ASP A 354 -43.33 -20.70 2.59
N THR A 355 -43.47 -19.95 3.68
CA THR A 355 -43.71 -18.50 3.68
C THR A 355 -42.52 -17.70 4.16
N ASP A 356 -41.65 -18.28 4.98
CA ASP A 356 -40.53 -17.60 5.62
C ASP A 356 -39.23 -18.33 5.31
N PRO A 357 -38.43 -17.83 4.35
CA PRO A 357 -37.12 -18.39 4.09
C PRO A 357 -36.16 -18.06 5.25
N SER A 358 -35.35 -19.04 5.63
CA SER A 358 -34.30 -18.90 6.64
C SER A 358 -32.93 -18.89 5.96
N TYR A 359 -32.09 -17.92 6.35
CA TYR A 359 -30.75 -17.75 5.79
C TYR A 359 -29.70 -17.68 6.89
N ASN A 360 -28.48 -18.08 6.54
CA ASN A 360 -27.30 -17.84 7.36
C ASN A 360 -26.10 -17.55 6.47
N TYR A 361 -24.98 -17.23 7.10
CA TYR A 361 -23.76 -16.78 6.43
C TYR A 361 -22.56 -17.55 6.94
N THR A 362 -21.57 -17.78 6.07
CA THR A 362 -20.25 -18.26 6.52
C THR A 362 -19.54 -17.14 7.28
N LYS A 363 -18.51 -17.48 8.04
CA LYS A 363 -17.58 -16.49 8.60
C LYS A 363 -16.98 -15.65 7.47
N PRO A 364 -16.81 -14.34 7.68
CA PRO A 364 -16.19 -13.48 6.68
C PRO A 364 -14.72 -13.86 6.54
N TYR A 365 -14.29 -14.00 5.28
CA TYR A 365 -12.89 -14.17 4.93
C TYR A 365 -12.34 -12.89 4.35
N SER A 366 -11.12 -12.53 4.73
CA SER A 366 -10.42 -11.41 4.12
C SER A 366 -8.91 -11.55 4.16
N VAL A 367 -8.26 -10.94 3.18
CA VAL A 367 -6.87 -10.54 3.29
C VAL A 367 -6.87 -9.12 3.87
N VAL A 368 -6.29 -8.99 5.06
CA VAL A 368 -6.25 -7.72 5.79
C VAL A 368 -5.39 -6.72 5.05
N ASN A 369 -6.07 -5.69 4.58
CA ASN A 369 -5.52 -4.52 3.91
C ASN A 369 -5.73 -3.31 4.81
N GLY A 370 -5.32 -3.42 6.08
CA GLY A 370 -5.63 -2.43 7.10
C GLY A 370 -5.11 -1.03 6.77
N LEU A 371 -5.93 -0.02 7.05
CA LEU A 371 -5.54 1.38 7.14
C LEU A 371 -4.90 1.59 8.50
N ASN A 372 -3.59 1.79 8.55
CA ASN A 372 -2.96 2.24 9.79
C ASN A 372 -2.00 3.38 9.48
N GLN A 373 -2.59 4.57 9.36
CA GLN A 373 -1.95 5.85 9.06
C GLN A 373 -1.21 5.84 7.70
N ALA A 374 -1.07 7.00 7.07
CA ALA A 374 0.02 7.12 6.11
C ALA A 374 1.26 7.00 6.99
N ASP A 375 1.85 5.81 7.06
CA ASP A 375 3.18 5.70 7.63
C ASP A 375 4.13 6.58 6.81
N ASP A 376 5.33 6.80 7.33
CA ASP A 376 6.40 7.58 6.69
C ASP A 376 6.72 7.08 5.25
N ARG A 377 6.22 5.89 4.87
CA ARG A 377 6.33 5.23 3.57
C ARG A 377 5.27 5.71 2.55
N GLY A 378 4.28 6.48 3.00
CA GLY A 378 3.27 7.18 2.21
C GLY A 378 2.32 6.28 1.41
N ALA A 379 2.09 5.05 1.87
CA ALA A 379 1.06 4.14 1.38
C ALA A 379 0.06 3.84 2.50
N ALA A 380 -1.24 4.04 2.25
CA ALA A 380 -2.26 3.90 3.31
C ALA A 380 -2.79 2.47 3.48
N ILE A 381 -2.69 1.63 2.44
CA ILE A 381 -3.34 0.30 2.35
C ILE A 381 -2.49 -0.62 1.45
N PHE A 382 -2.32 -1.90 1.81
CA PHE A 382 -1.85 -2.93 0.88
C PHE A 382 -2.94 -3.36 -0.10
N MET A 383 -2.61 -3.48 -1.38
CA MET A 383 -3.54 -4.01 -2.38
C MET A 383 -2.85 -5.08 -3.21
N ALA A 384 -3.41 -6.29 -3.23
CA ALA A 384 -2.91 -7.37 -4.06
C ALA A 384 -3.10 -7.04 -5.56
N LYS A 385 -2.23 -7.60 -6.40
CA LYS A 385 -2.46 -7.62 -7.86
C LYS A 385 -3.73 -8.41 -8.17
N ASN A 386 -3.88 -9.55 -7.51
CA ASN A 386 -5.08 -10.38 -7.53
C ASN A 386 -5.26 -11.12 -6.20
N LEU A 387 -6.51 -11.30 -5.80
CA LEU A 387 -6.91 -12.11 -4.65
C LEU A 387 -7.87 -13.19 -5.12
N THR A 388 -7.60 -14.45 -4.80
CA THR A 388 -8.53 -15.55 -5.01
C THR A 388 -8.95 -16.11 -3.67
N VAL A 389 -10.26 -16.10 -3.36
CA VAL A 389 -10.82 -16.64 -2.11
C VAL A 389 -11.73 -17.82 -2.43
N THR A 390 -11.50 -18.95 -1.77
CA THR A 390 -12.37 -20.13 -1.83
C THR A 390 -13.07 -20.31 -0.49
N LEU A 391 -14.39 -20.24 -0.50
CA LEU A 391 -15.24 -20.41 0.67
C LEU A 391 -16.06 -21.70 0.56
N TYR A 392 -16.24 -22.37 1.68
CA TYR A 392 -17.07 -23.56 1.79
C TYR A 392 -18.20 -23.27 2.76
N TYR A 393 -19.42 -23.67 2.40
CA TYR A 393 -20.60 -23.52 3.26
C TYR A 393 -21.11 -24.90 3.70
N PRO A 394 -21.90 -25.00 4.79
CA PRO A 394 -22.31 -26.29 5.34
C PRO A 394 -23.05 -27.20 4.36
N GLU A 395 -22.78 -28.50 4.42
CA GLU A 395 -23.46 -29.51 3.61
C GLU A 395 -24.99 -29.49 3.84
N GLY A 396 -25.75 -29.77 2.78
CA GLY A 396 -27.22 -29.75 2.82
C GLY A 396 -27.84 -28.35 2.82
N MET A 397 -27.06 -27.27 2.74
CA MET A 397 -27.56 -25.90 2.57
C MET A 397 -27.59 -25.50 1.09
N GLU A 398 -28.44 -24.53 0.75
CA GLU A 398 -28.61 -24.02 -0.62
C GLU A 398 -27.83 -22.71 -0.83
N TYR A 399 -26.97 -22.63 -1.84
CA TYR A 399 -26.27 -21.39 -2.18
C TYR A 399 -27.24 -20.29 -2.63
N VAL A 400 -27.03 -19.06 -2.14
CA VAL A 400 -27.83 -17.89 -2.52
C VAL A 400 -26.97 -16.82 -3.17
N GLY A 401 -25.80 -16.52 -2.61
CA GLY A 401 -24.94 -15.45 -3.11
C GLY A 401 -23.72 -15.20 -2.23
N ILE A 402 -22.94 -14.19 -2.59
CA ILE A 402 -21.85 -13.65 -1.78
C ILE A 402 -22.25 -12.26 -1.26
N ILE A 403 -21.87 -11.95 -0.02
CA ILE A 403 -22.00 -10.62 0.56
C ILE A 403 -20.64 -10.04 0.96
N ASP A 404 -20.56 -8.71 0.96
CA ASP A 404 -19.42 -7.94 1.48
C ASP A 404 -19.49 -7.76 3.01
N ASN A 405 -18.52 -7.05 3.59
CA ASN A 405 -18.47 -6.73 5.03
C ASN A 405 -19.67 -5.89 5.54
N SER A 406 -20.39 -5.22 4.63
CA SER A 406 -21.58 -4.43 4.97
C SER A 406 -22.88 -5.24 4.83
N GLY A 407 -22.79 -6.50 4.40
CA GLY A 407 -23.95 -7.34 4.10
C GLY A 407 -24.56 -7.12 2.71
N ASN A 408 -23.94 -6.30 1.85
CA ASN A 408 -24.44 -6.06 0.50
C ASN A 408 -24.06 -7.22 -0.42
N ALA A 409 -24.94 -7.54 -1.38
CA ALA A 409 -24.63 -8.55 -2.39
C ALA A 409 -23.44 -8.10 -3.26
N VAL A 410 -22.53 -9.03 -3.56
CA VAL A 410 -21.37 -8.80 -4.43
C VAL A 410 -21.67 -9.31 -5.84
N PRO A 411 -21.94 -8.43 -6.82
CA PRO A 411 -22.20 -8.84 -8.20
C PRO A 411 -20.89 -9.08 -8.98
N ASN A 412 -20.99 -9.94 -10.00
CA ASN A 412 -19.92 -10.10 -10.99
C ASN A 412 -19.71 -8.83 -11.79
N ASN A 413 -18.45 -8.49 -12.05
CA ASN A 413 -18.04 -7.39 -12.92
C ASN A 413 -16.64 -7.67 -13.52
N SER A 414 -16.03 -6.69 -14.20
CA SER A 414 -14.72 -6.86 -14.84
C SER A 414 -13.56 -7.14 -13.86
N ASN A 415 -13.73 -6.80 -12.58
CA ASN A 415 -12.74 -6.93 -11.52
C ASN A 415 -13.07 -8.04 -10.51
N ILE A 416 -14.32 -8.50 -10.42
CA ILE A 416 -14.76 -9.54 -9.48
C ILE A 416 -15.53 -10.62 -10.25
N SER A 417 -15.05 -11.86 -10.15
CA SER A 417 -15.73 -13.06 -10.67
C SER A 417 -16.03 -14.03 -9.55
N VAL A 418 -17.30 -14.35 -9.36
CA VAL A 418 -17.83 -15.32 -8.40
C VAL A 418 -18.30 -16.56 -9.16
N THR A 419 -17.66 -17.68 -8.88
CA THR A 419 -17.96 -18.99 -9.46
C THR A 419 -18.43 -19.94 -8.37
N ALA A 420 -19.72 -20.29 -8.38
CA ALA A 420 -20.30 -21.22 -7.42
C ALA A 420 -20.24 -22.67 -7.92
N TYR A 421 -19.95 -23.60 -6.99
CA TYR A 421 -19.94 -25.04 -7.21
C TYR A 421 -20.88 -25.70 -6.18
N PRO A 422 -22.20 -25.65 -6.40
CA PRO A 422 -23.17 -26.05 -5.38
C PRO A 422 -23.08 -27.51 -4.95
N SER A 423 -22.71 -28.41 -5.86
CA SER A 423 -22.50 -29.84 -5.58
C SER A 423 -21.30 -30.12 -4.66
N GLU A 424 -20.40 -29.15 -4.51
CA GLU A 424 -19.24 -29.22 -3.61
C GLU A 424 -19.39 -28.31 -2.39
N ASN A 425 -20.55 -27.64 -2.24
CA ASN A 425 -20.79 -26.60 -1.25
C ASN A 425 -19.67 -25.53 -1.20
N LYS A 426 -19.19 -25.13 -2.38
CA LYS A 426 -17.99 -24.31 -2.57
C LYS A 426 -18.27 -23.10 -3.44
N VAL A 427 -17.61 -21.98 -3.16
CA VAL A 427 -17.60 -20.79 -4.01
C VAL A 427 -16.18 -20.29 -4.15
N VAL A 428 -15.76 -19.97 -5.38
CA VAL A 428 -14.46 -19.36 -5.69
C VAL A 428 -14.70 -17.93 -6.16
N ILE A 429 -14.00 -16.98 -5.55
CA ILE A 429 -14.10 -15.55 -5.80
C ILE A 429 -12.73 -15.09 -6.29
N ASP A 430 -12.66 -14.65 -7.54
CA ASP A 430 -11.47 -14.04 -8.13
C ASP A 430 -11.63 -12.52 -8.15
N TYR A 431 -10.70 -11.81 -7.54
CA TYR A 431 -10.78 -10.37 -7.30
C TYR A 431 -9.49 -9.65 -7.70
N LYS A 432 -9.56 -8.88 -8.80
CA LYS A 432 -8.51 -7.97 -9.28
C LYS A 432 -8.45 -6.71 -8.44
N GLN A 433 -7.92 -6.85 -7.23
CA GLN A 433 -7.91 -5.77 -6.25
C GLN A 433 -7.14 -4.53 -6.73
N MET A 434 -6.12 -4.68 -7.59
CA MET A 434 -5.35 -3.57 -8.16
C MET A 434 -6.17 -2.44 -8.80
N ASN A 435 -7.40 -2.75 -9.26
CA ASN A 435 -8.30 -1.79 -9.91
C ASN A 435 -9.30 -1.12 -8.94
N LEU A 436 -9.28 -1.46 -7.65
CA LEU A 436 -10.27 -1.03 -6.66
C LEU A 436 -9.61 -0.61 -5.34
N ASN A 437 -9.64 0.69 -5.04
CA ASN A 437 -9.02 1.29 -3.85
C ASN A 437 -9.87 1.17 -2.55
N SER A 438 -10.46 0.01 -2.24
CA SER A 438 -11.31 -0.15 -1.04
C SER A 438 -11.10 -1.47 -0.31
N VAL A 439 -10.82 -1.40 1.00
CA VAL A 439 -10.66 -2.54 1.92
C VAL A 439 -11.98 -3.31 2.09
N SER A 440 -13.12 -2.61 2.05
CA SER A 440 -14.45 -3.20 2.26
C SER A 440 -14.81 -4.23 1.19
N ASN A 441 -14.17 -4.17 0.02
CA ASN A 441 -14.44 -5.03 -1.13
C ASN A 441 -13.58 -6.30 -1.15
N SER A 442 -12.66 -6.49 -0.19
CA SER A 442 -11.84 -7.70 -0.03
C SER A 442 -12.31 -8.59 1.13
N VAL A 443 -13.57 -8.47 1.53
CA VAL A 443 -14.20 -9.28 2.60
C VAL A 443 -15.40 -9.98 1.99
N PHE A 444 -15.45 -11.31 2.11
CA PHE A 444 -16.51 -12.10 1.50
C PHE A 444 -17.11 -13.10 2.48
N SER A 445 -18.43 -13.25 2.45
CA SER A 445 -19.14 -14.35 3.11
C SER A 445 -20.14 -14.98 2.15
N VAL A 446 -20.33 -16.30 2.21
CA VAL A 446 -21.38 -17.00 1.46
C VAL A 446 -22.70 -16.84 2.20
N LYS A 447 -23.71 -16.27 1.55
CA LYS A 447 -25.11 -16.36 1.97
C LYS A 447 -25.68 -17.68 1.48
N TYR A 448 -26.23 -18.47 2.39
CA TYR A 448 -26.91 -19.73 2.09
C TYR A 448 -28.28 -19.80 2.76
N LYS A 449 -29.19 -20.56 2.16
CA LYS A 449 -30.53 -20.84 2.67
C LYS A 449 -30.54 -22.19 3.38
N ILE A 450 -31.28 -22.27 4.48
CA ILE A 450 -31.53 -23.51 5.20
C ILE A 450 -32.80 -24.14 4.60
N PRO A 451 -32.73 -25.31 3.93
CA PRO A 451 -33.89 -25.89 3.26
C PRO A 451 -35.07 -26.16 4.21
N LYS A 452 -36.25 -26.32 3.61
CA LYS A 452 -37.44 -26.76 4.36
C LYS A 452 -37.25 -28.21 4.81
N GLY A 453 -37.58 -28.50 6.06
CA GLY A 453 -37.49 -29.84 6.63
C GLY A 453 -36.08 -30.28 7.02
N THR A 454 -35.10 -29.36 7.02
CA THR A 454 -33.78 -29.62 7.62
C THR A 454 -33.95 -29.95 9.10
N VAL A 455 -33.43 -31.09 9.52
CA VAL A 455 -33.54 -31.59 10.90
C VAL A 455 -32.64 -30.78 11.84
N ALA A 456 -33.05 -30.61 13.10
CA ALA A 456 -32.18 -30.02 14.11
C ALA A 456 -30.85 -30.78 14.24
N GLY A 457 -29.75 -30.04 14.27
CA GLY A 457 -28.41 -30.60 14.24
C GLY A 457 -27.35 -29.56 13.91
N THR A 458 -26.08 -29.97 13.96
CA THR A 458 -24.95 -29.13 13.54
C THR A 458 -24.44 -29.61 12.19
N TYR A 459 -24.52 -28.75 11.19
CA TYR A 459 -24.03 -28.96 9.84
C TYR A 459 -22.69 -28.24 9.71
N SER A 460 -21.72 -28.85 9.03
CA SER A 460 -20.38 -28.28 8.86
C SER A 460 -20.01 -28.23 7.39
N ALA A 461 -19.17 -27.26 7.03
CA ALA A 461 -18.49 -27.24 5.74
C ALA A 461 -17.52 -28.41 5.63
N THR A 462 -17.27 -28.88 4.40
CA THR A 462 -16.36 -30.01 4.13
C THR A 462 -14.89 -29.67 4.30
N LYS A 463 -14.55 -28.39 4.11
CA LYS A 463 -13.19 -27.87 4.14
C LYS A 463 -13.15 -26.49 4.77
N VAL A 464 -11.97 -26.12 5.25
CA VAL A 464 -11.67 -24.77 5.73
C VAL A 464 -11.58 -23.82 4.52
N PRO A 465 -11.91 -22.53 4.69
CA PRO A 465 -11.67 -21.55 3.64
C PRO A 465 -10.18 -21.42 3.29
N HIS A 466 -9.91 -21.04 2.05
CA HIS A 466 -8.57 -20.90 1.47
C HIS A 466 -8.48 -19.57 0.71
N ALA A 467 -7.32 -18.89 0.73
CA ALA A 467 -7.07 -17.84 -0.24
C ALA A 467 -5.62 -17.76 -0.72
N SER A 468 -5.48 -17.09 -1.85
CA SER A 468 -4.25 -16.87 -2.58
C SER A 468 -4.11 -15.38 -2.93
N ILE A 469 -2.96 -14.80 -2.64
CA ILE A 469 -2.58 -13.43 -2.96
C ILE A 469 -1.51 -13.49 -4.03
N LYS A 470 -1.77 -12.83 -5.16
CA LYS A 470 -0.76 -12.53 -6.16
C LYS A 470 -0.24 -11.10 -5.97
N THR A 471 1.07 -10.94 -5.82
CA THR A 471 1.75 -9.65 -5.67
C THR A 471 2.20 -9.07 -7.02
N TYR A 472 2.69 -7.83 -7.04
CA TYR A 472 3.09 -7.13 -8.28
C TYR A 472 4.40 -7.66 -8.89
N ASP A 473 5.26 -8.28 -8.09
CA ASP A 473 6.42 -9.06 -8.52
C ASP A 473 6.05 -10.48 -9.02
N ASP A 474 4.75 -10.77 -9.13
CA ASP A 474 4.16 -12.05 -9.54
C ASP A 474 4.38 -13.22 -8.56
N ALA A 475 4.85 -12.97 -7.33
CA ALA A 475 4.84 -13.99 -6.28
C ALA A 475 3.41 -14.35 -5.84
N ILE A 476 3.24 -15.60 -5.40
CA ILE A 476 1.96 -16.15 -4.95
C ILE A 476 2.12 -16.62 -3.51
N PHE A 477 1.24 -16.15 -2.64
CA PHE A 477 1.14 -16.57 -1.24
C PHE A 477 -0.23 -17.15 -0.99
N GLU A 478 -0.29 -18.31 -0.34
CA GLU A 478 -1.56 -19.01 -0.10
C GLU A 478 -1.65 -19.45 1.37
N SER A 479 -2.86 -19.49 1.89
CA SER A 479 -3.09 -19.90 3.28
C SER A 479 -4.47 -20.49 3.52
N ASP A 480 -4.46 -21.63 4.23
CA ASP A 480 -5.61 -22.17 4.97
C ASP A 480 -5.61 -21.70 6.45
N ALA A 481 -4.49 -21.12 6.89
CA ALA A 481 -4.31 -20.62 8.24
C ALA A 481 -4.97 -19.24 8.37
N LEU A 482 -5.98 -19.17 9.22
CA LEU A 482 -6.70 -17.95 9.55
C LEU A 482 -6.85 -17.85 11.04
N THR A 483 -6.37 -16.75 11.58
CA THR A 483 -6.27 -16.58 13.02
C THR A 483 -6.43 -15.12 13.38
N THR A 484 -6.85 -14.91 14.63
CA THR A 484 -6.88 -13.60 15.25
C THR A 484 -5.64 -13.15 15.94
N ASN A 485 -4.61 -13.97 15.86
CA ASN A 485 -3.27 -13.62 16.26
C ASN A 485 -2.40 -13.24 15.05
N LEU A 486 -1.77 -12.05 15.08
CA LEU A 486 -0.94 -11.59 13.97
C LEU A 486 0.28 -12.47 13.69
N THR A 487 0.82 -13.12 14.71
CA THR A 487 2.06 -13.91 14.60
C THR A 487 1.82 -15.38 14.28
N ASP A 488 0.56 -15.81 14.24
CA ASP A 488 0.21 -17.19 13.96
C ASP A 488 -0.05 -17.36 12.47
N LEU A 489 0.78 -18.21 11.84
CA LEU A 489 0.74 -18.56 10.42
C LEU A 489 0.39 -20.03 10.20
N THR A 490 0.05 -20.75 11.28
CA THR A 490 -0.03 -22.22 11.26
C THR A 490 -1.41 -22.75 11.64
N THR A 491 -2.16 -22.01 12.45
CA THR A 491 -3.50 -22.44 12.87
C THR A 491 -4.48 -22.32 11.72
N LYS A 492 -4.95 -23.47 11.24
CA LYS A 492 -6.02 -23.56 10.24
C LYS A 492 -7.28 -22.87 10.73
N ALA A 493 -8.00 -22.23 9.82
CA ALA A 493 -9.33 -21.71 10.11
C ALA A 493 -10.24 -22.81 10.67
N ALA A 494 -11.15 -22.46 11.57
CA ALA A 494 -12.23 -23.38 11.93
C ALA A 494 -13.17 -23.58 10.74
N LEU A 495 -13.68 -24.81 10.57
CA LEU A 495 -14.77 -25.08 9.63
C LEU A 495 -15.96 -24.15 9.92
N ASP A 496 -16.63 -23.73 8.85
CA ASP A 496 -17.92 -23.07 8.99
C ASP A 496 -18.98 -24.08 9.44
N THR A 497 -19.78 -23.68 10.41
CA THR A 497 -20.81 -24.54 11.01
C THR A 497 -22.12 -23.79 11.12
N CYS A 498 -23.23 -24.51 10.93
CA CYS A 498 -24.58 -24.02 11.08
C CYS A 498 -25.33 -24.94 12.05
N LYS A 499 -25.86 -24.38 13.15
CA LYS A 499 -26.70 -25.12 14.09
C LYS A 499 -28.17 -24.85 13.77
N VAL A 500 -28.86 -25.88 13.28
CA VAL A 500 -30.31 -25.85 13.04
C VAL A 500 -31.01 -26.32 14.30
N VAL A 501 -32.06 -25.60 14.72
CA VAL A 501 -32.88 -25.92 15.89
C VAL A 501 -34.36 -26.02 15.48
N ASP A 502 -35.15 -26.79 16.22
CA ASP A 502 -36.59 -26.95 15.93
C ASP A 502 -37.42 -25.79 16.50
N THR A 503 -36.98 -25.21 17.62
CA THR A 503 -37.67 -24.12 18.31
C THR A 503 -36.67 -23.13 18.90
N THR A 504 -37.16 -21.95 19.28
CA THR A 504 -36.36 -20.87 19.84
C THR A 504 -37.15 -20.12 20.90
N VAL A 505 -36.47 -19.62 21.93
CA VAL A 505 -37.09 -18.78 22.95
C VAL A 505 -37.21 -17.36 22.41
N ASN A 506 -38.31 -16.65 22.71
CA ASN A 506 -38.50 -15.25 22.34
C ASN A 506 -37.68 -14.29 23.24
N LYS A 507 -36.35 -14.52 23.28
CA LYS A 507 -35.40 -13.85 24.16
C LYS A 507 -34.28 -13.21 23.33
N LEU A 508 -34.04 -11.92 23.55
CA LEU A 508 -32.89 -11.21 22.99
C LEU A 508 -31.66 -11.34 23.88
N ALA A 509 -30.48 -11.25 23.27
CA ALA A 509 -29.23 -11.10 24.01
C ALA A 509 -29.04 -9.62 24.38
N LEU A 510 -28.61 -9.38 25.63
CA LEU A 510 -28.24 -8.06 26.12
C LEU A 510 -26.83 -8.13 26.69
N VAL A 511 -25.95 -7.27 26.21
CA VAL A 511 -24.54 -7.19 26.63
C VAL A 511 -24.25 -5.79 27.15
N PRO A 512 -23.93 -5.61 28.45
CA PRO A 512 -23.47 -4.33 28.96
C PRO A 512 -22.07 -4.01 28.46
N ALA A 513 -21.77 -2.71 28.33
CA ALA A 513 -20.49 -2.21 27.83
C ALA A 513 -19.92 -1.14 28.76
N ASN A 514 -18.95 -1.53 29.59
CA ASN A 514 -18.23 -0.61 30.47
C ASN A 514 -17.26 0.24 29.66
N ARG A 515 -17.22 1.56 29.94
CA ARG A 515 -16.49 2.55 29.12
C ARG A 515 -16.06 3.76 29.95
N ASN A 516 -15.53 4.78 29.28
CA ASN A 516 -15.14 6.05 29.87
C ASN A 516 -16.07 7.19 29.41
N ILE A 517 -16.26 8.18 30.28
CA ILE A 517 -16.89 9.47 29.98
C ILE A 517 -15.82 10.54 30.05
N ASN A 518 -15.84 11.47 29.10
CA ASN A 518 -15.11 12.73 29.24
C ASN A 518 -15.97 13.69 30.09
N PRO A 519 -15.52 14.10 31.29
CA PRO A 519 -16.31 14.95 32.18
C PRO A 519 -16.62 16.33 31.61
N ASP A 520 -15.81 16.82 30.66
CA ASP A 520 -15.93 18.18 30.13
C ASP A 520 -16.90 18.28 28.94
N ASN A 521 -17.45 17.16 28.48
CA ASN A 521 -18.19 17.05 27.23
C ASN A 521 -19.59 16.44 27.41
N GLU A 522 -20.54 16.91 26.60
CA GLU A 522 -21.83 16.25 26.43
C GLU A 522 -21.65 15.04 25.51
N THR A 523 -22.03 13.86 26.00
CA THR A 523 -21.64 12.60 25.36
C THR A 523 -22.78 11.59 25.32
N TRP A 524 -22.59 10.58 24.48
CA TRP A 524 -23.41 9.38 24.43
C TRP A 524 -22.84 8.36 25.42
N ALA A 525 -23.60 8.01 26.46
CA ALA A 525 -23.22 7.03 27.46
C ALA A 525 -24.37 6.04 27.74
N GLY A 526 -24.12 5.02 28.56
CA GLY A 526 -25.13 4.01 28.87
C GLY A 526 -25.49 3.08 27.71
N SER A 527 -24.55 2.85 26.80
CA SER A 527 -24.70 1.85 25.72
C SER A 527 -25.01 0.47 26.31
N ILE A 528 -26.14 -0.09 25.91
CA ILE A 528 -26.60 -1.44 26.23
C ILE A 528 -26.82 -2.17 24.91
N GLN A 529 -25.94 -3.10 24.57
CA GLN A 529 -25.99 -3.76 23.27
C GLN A 529 -27.06 -4.84 23.29
N ILE A 530 -27.95 -4.80 22.32
CA ILE A 530 -29.00 -5.79 22.12
C ILE A 530 -28.81 -6.39 20.74
N ASN A 531 -28.84 -7.72 20.70
CA ASN A 531 -28.75 -8.43 19.44
C ASN A 531 -29.64 -9.67 19.40
N ASN A 532 -29.95 -10.07 18.17
CA ASN A 532 -30.60 -11.32 17.82
C ASN A 532 -29.65 -12.21 16.99
N LEU A 533 -28.39 -12.33 17.44
CA LEU A 533 -27.37 -13.18 16.79
C LEU A 533 -27.24 -14.56 17.45
N GLN A 534 -27.63 -14.69 18.71
CA GLN A 534 -27.34 -15.89 19.51
C GLN A 534 -28.40 -16.99 19.42
N THR A 535 -29.63 -16.64 19.01
CA THR A 535 -30.75 -17.59 18.96
C THR A 535 -31.50 -17.46 17.64
N ALA A 536 -32.16 -18.52 17.22
CA ALA A 536 -32.86 -18.54 15.94
C ALA A 536 -34.15 -17.70 15.95
N GLY A 537 -34.64 -17.34 14.76
CA GLY A 537 -35.97 -16.75 14.54
C GLY A 537 -36.09 -15.26 14.89
N LYS A 538 -37.18 -14.64 14.44
CA LYS A 538 -37.55 -13.26 14.79
C LYS A 538 -37.92 -13.19 16.27
N LYS A 539 -37.65 -12.07 16.93
CA LYS A 539 -38.13 -11.79 18.29
C LYS A 539 -39.27 -10.80 18.22
N THR A 540 -40.32 -11.03 18.99
CA THR A 540 -41.56 -10.24 18.87
C THR A 540 -41.96 -9.63 20.20
N ASN A 541 -42.71 -8.54 20.13
CA ASN A 541 -43.38 -7.91 21.28
C ASN A 541 -42.44 -7.63 22.47
N GLN A 542 -41.29 -7.02 22.21
CA GLN A 542 -40.26 -6.81 23.23
C GLN A 542 -40.48 -5.50 24.00
N ILE A 543 -40.32 -5.53 25.33
CA ILE A 543 -40.24 -4.35 26.19
C ILE A 543 -38.78 -4.07 26.48
N TYR A 544 -38.34 -2.83 26.26
CA TYR A 544 -37.02 -2.33 26.65
C TYR A 544 -37.17 -1.34 27.82
N GLN A 545 -36.28 -1.44 28.81
CA GLN A 545 -36.18 -0.49 29.91
C GLN A 545 -34.72 -0.11 30.16
N VAL A 546 -34.50 1.19 30.42
CA VAL A 546 -33.22 1.74 30.86
C VAL A 546 -33.40 2.65 32.09
N GLU A 547 -32.62 2.41 33.13
CA GLU A 547 -32.53 3.24 34.33
C GLU A 547 -31.17 3.94 34.38
N PHE A 548 -31.18 5.23 34.69
CA PHE A 548 -30.00 6.09 34.72
C PHE A 548 -29.50 6.33 36.13
N ASP A 549 -28.18 6.44 36.30
CA ASP A 549 -27.56 6.93 37.52
C ASP A 549 -28.10 8.34 37.87
N PRO A 550 -28.40 8.64 39.14
CA PRO A 550 -28.81 9.99 39.56
C PRO A 550 -27.80 11.11 39.25
N ASN A 551 -26.54 10.74 39.01
CA ASN A 551 -25.45 11.65 38.63
C ASN A 551 -25.30 11.83 37.11
N TRP A 552 -26.18 11.21 36.32
CA TRP A 552 -26.25 11.38 34.87
C TRP A 552 -27.52 12.16 34.49
N GLU A 553 -27.34 13.28 33.82
CA GLU A 553 -28.43 14.15 33.38
C GLU A 553 -28.81 13.78 31.93
N ALA A 554 -29.73 12.81 31.77
CA ALA A 554 -30.15 12.32 30.47
C ALA A 554 -31.17 13.25 29.78
N TYR A 555 -30.79 13.82 28.64
CA TYR A 555 -31.66 14.69 27.82
C TYR A 555 -32.31 13.96 26.64
N SER A 556 -31.75 12.82 26.25
CA SER A 556 -32.32 11.99 25.19
C SER A 556 -32.03 10.52 25.43
N VAL A 557 -33.01 9.69 25.11
CA VAL A 557 -32.95 8.24 25.30
C VAL A 557 -33.18 7.56 23.96
N ASN A 558 -32.19 6.80 23.49
CA ASN A 558 -32.34 6.00 22.29
C ASN A 558 -32.92 4.62 22.65
N LEU A 559 -34.06 4.30 22.06
CA LEU A 559 -34.76 3.03 22.18
C LEU A 559 -34.40 2.13 20.99
N PRO A 560 -34.00 0.86 21.21
CA PRO A 560 -33.73 -0.06 20.11
C PRO A 560 -35.00 -0.29 19.30
N PHE A 561 -34.90 -0.29 17.98
CA PHE A 561 -36.06 -0.42 17.09
C PHE A 561 -35.67 -0.95 15.71
N ASP A 562 -36.24 -2.08 15.30
CA ASP A 562 -36.02 -2.59 13.95
C ASP A 562 -37.00 -1.96 12.95
N GLY A 563 -36.58 -0.85 12.35
CA GLY A 563 -37.32 -0.13 11.32
C GLY A 563 -37.33 -0.82 9.95
N THR A 564 -36.63 -1.95 9.78
CA THR A 564 -36.67 -2.72 8.53
C THR A 564 -37.90 -3.62 8.43
N ILE A 565 -38.54 -3.91 9.57
CA ILE A 565 -39.79 -4.68 9.63
C ILE A 565 -40.96 -3.75 9.27
N ALA A 566 -41.65 -4.07 8.17
CA ALA A 566 -42.80 -3.31 7.71
C ALA A 566 -43.91 -3.27 8.78
N GLY A 567 -44.34 -2.07 9.15
CA GLY A 567 -45.43 -1.85 10.11
C GLY A 567 -45.03 -1.96 11.59
N ASN A 568 -43.75 -2.23 11.90
CA ASN A 568 -43.25 -2.25 13.28
C ASN A 568 -43.39 -0.87 13.93
N LYS A 569 -43.69 -0.83 15.24
CA LYS A 569 -43.95 0.41 15.98
C LYS A 569 -43.43 0.30 17.41
N ILE A 570 -43.02 1.44 17.96
CA ILE A 570 -42.83 1.61 19.39
C ILE A 570 -44.13 2.08 20.01
N THR A 571 -44.58 1.43 21.08
CA THR A 571 -45.79 1.78 21.84
C THR A 571 -45.49 1.86 23.32
N ASP A 572 -46.46 2.35 24.10
CA ASP A 572 -46.45 2.30 25.56
C ASP A 572 -45.19 2.90 26.21
N ILE A 573 -44.74 4.05 25.69
CA ILE A 573 -43.57 4.76 26.19
C ILE A 573 -43.91 5.38 27.54
N GLN A 574 -43.20 4.95 28.57
CA GLN A 574 -43.31 5.42 29.94
C GLN A 574 -41.96 5.95 30.41
N TYR A 575 -41.96 7.05 31.16
CA TYR A 575 -40.73 7.64 31.69
C TYR A 575 -40.91 8.25 33.09
N LYS A 576 -39.80 8.35 33.83
CA LYS A 576 -39.66 9.12 35.07
C LYS A 576 -38.56 10.17 34.89
N THR A 577 -38.60 11.22 35.70
CA THR A 577 -37.60 12.28 35.72
C THR A 577 -37.08 12.53 37.13
N ASN A 578 -36.04 13.36 37.25
CA ASN A 578 -35.54 13.84 38.55
C ASN A 578 -36.60 14.63 39.35
N LEU A 579 -37.63 15.18 38.69
CA LEU A 579 -38.72 15.92 39.33
C LEU A 579 -39.99 15.06 39.53
N HIS A 580 -40.18 14.02 38.71
CA HIS A 580 -41.38 13.18 38.72
C HIS A 580 -41.01 11.69 38.89
N SER A 581 -41.17 11.18 40.12
CA SER A 581 -40.83 9.78 40.47
C SER A 581 -41.86 8.74 39.98
N SER A 582 -43.06 9.17 39.58
CA SER A 582 -44.10 8.31 39.02
C SER A 582 -44.06 8.31 37.50
N TYR A 583 -44.34 7.17 36.87
CA TYR A 583 -44.33 7.06 35.42
C TYR A 583 -45.33 8.02 34.77
N GLN A 584 -44.81 8.78 33.82
CA GLN A 584 -45.56 9.55 32.85
C GLN A 584 -45.60 8.79 31.52
N THR A 585 -46.61 9.04 30.69
CA THR A 585 -46.77 8.39 29.38
C THR A 585 -46.52 9.40 28.26
N TYR A 586 -45.78 8.98 27.23
CA TYR A 586 -45.61 9.74 25.99
C TYR A 586 -46.26 9.01 24.82
N SER A 587 -47.13 9.70 24.08
CA SER A 587 -47.84 9.16 22.92
C SER A 587 -47.48 9.84 21.60
N GLY A 588 -46.48 10.73 21.61
CA GLY A 588 -46.02 11.40 20.41
C GLY A 588 -45.17 10.50 19.51
N LYS A 589 -44.90 10.96 18.29
CA LYS A 589 -44.03 10.23 17.36
C LYS A 589 -42.58 10.34 17.79
N LEU A 590 -41.83 9.24 17.69
CA LEU A 590 -40.38 9.24 17.88
C LEU A 590 -39.68 9.35 16.51
N PRO A 591 -38.69 10.24 16.35
CA PRO A 591 -37.81 10.19 15.18
C PRO A 591 -37.03 8.87 15.17
N VAL A 592 -37.00 8.22 14.00
CA VAL A 592 -36.27 6.97 13.77
C VAL A 592 -34.93 7.28 13.11
N SER A 593 -33.87 6.71 13.68
CA SER A 593 -32.49 6.79 13.20
C SER A 593 -32.07 5.46 12.58
N ASN A 594 -31.60 5.50 11.33
CA ASN A 594 -30.90 4.40 10.65
C ASN A 594 -31.61 3.02 10.73
N ASN A 595 -32.94 3.01 10.85
CA ASN A 595 -33.78 1.82 11.04
C ASN A 595 -33.38 0.89 12.20
N LYS A 596 -32.55 1.35 13.13
CA LYS A 596 -32.08 0.55 14.29
C LYS A 596 -32.52 1.13 15.62
N MET A 597 -32.86 2.41 15.65
CA MET A 597 -33.11 3.18 16.86
C MET A 597 -34.26 4.16 16.65
N ALA A 598 -35.02 4.43 17.69
CA ALA A 598 -35.87 5.61 17.79
C ALA A 598 -35.46 6.43 19.00
N ARG A 599 -35.74 7.74 18.99
CA ARG A 599 -35.26 8.64 20.04
C ARG A 599 -36.40 9.32 20.78
N LEU A 600 -36.34 9.30 22.11
CA LEU A 600 -37.15 10.11 22.99
C LEU A 600 -36.32 11.32 23.46
N GLU A 601 -36.75 12.53 23.14
CA GLU A 601 -36.03 13.77 23.49
C GLU A 601 -36.79 14.55 24.56
N ALA A 602 -36.05 15.12 25.52
CA ALA A 602 -36.59 15.95 26.59
C ALA A 602 -37.47 17.10 26.05
N SER A 603 -37.04 17.73 24.96
CA SER A 603 -37.77 18.80 24.27
C SER A 603 -39.10 18.33 23.66
N ALA A 604 -39.13 17.13 23.08
CA ALA A 604 -40.34 16.54 22.50
C ALA A 604 -41.37 16.15 23.58
N VAL A 605 -40.88 15.76 24.75
CA VAL A 605 -41.69 15.46 25.93
C VAL A 605 -42.16 16.74 26.64
N GLY A 606 -41.44 17.84 26.47
CA GLY A 606 -41.72 19.13 27.13
C GLY A 606 -41.16 19.22 28.56
N LEU A 607 -40.02 18.57 28.82
CA LEU A 607 -39.34 18.67 30.12
C LEU A 607 -38.86 20.10 30.38
N GLN A 608 -38.88 20.50 31.65
CA GLN A 608 -38.44 21.83 32.08
C GLN A 608 -36.90 21.95 32.08
N GLU A 609 -36.38 23.18 32.14
CA GLU A 609 -34.94 23.40 32.29
C GLU A 609 -34.42 22.74 33.58
N GLY A 610 -33.37 21.92 33.47
CA GLY A 610 -32.83 21.13 34.58
C GLY A 610 -33.63 19.84 34.89
N GLU A 611 -34.71 19.55 34.17
CA GLU A 611 -35.42 18.27 34.25
C GLU A 611 -34.83 17.26 33.25
N TYR A 612 -34.53 16.05 33.72
CA TYR A 612 -33.88 15.00 32.93
C TYR A 612 -34.45 13.62 33.25
N PHE A 613 -34.33 12.69 32.30
CA PHE A 613 -34.86 11.33 32.45
C PHE A 613 -34.06 10.52 33.47
N THR A 614 -34.75 9.72 34.29
CA THR A 614 -34.13 8.79 35.25
C THR A 614 -34.45 7.33 34.97
N ASP A 615 -35.56 7.04 34.28
CA ASP A 615 -36.02 5.70 33.92
C ASP A 615 -36.93 5.82 32.70
N VAL A 616 -36.69 5.03 31.66
CA VAL A 616 -37.53 4.99 30.45
C VAL A 616 -37.81 3.54 30.09
N LYS A 617 -39.07 3.23 29.82
CA LYS A 617 -39.56 1.90 29.42
C LYS A 617 -40.51 2.03 28.24
N ALA A 618 -40.40 1.17 27.23
CA ALA A 618 -41.30 1.15 26.08
C ALA A 618 -41.45 -0.25 25.49
N ASN A 619 -42.58 -0.52 24.84
CA ASN A 619 -42.68 -1.64 23.91
C ASN A 619 -41.99 -1.26 22.60
N VAL A 620 -40.92 -1.95 22.28
CA VAL A 620 -40.05 -1.70 21.11
C VAL A 620 -40.35 -2.61 19.93
N GLY A 621 -41.41 -3.41 20.03
CA GLY A 621 -41.94 -4.21 18.93
C GLY A 621 -41.07 -5.42 18.59
N ASP A 622 -40.95 -5.69 17.30
CA ASP A 622 -40.31 -6.89 16.77
C ASP A 622 -38.87 -6.62 16.30
N PHE A 623 -38.04 -7.67 16.24
CA PHE A 623 -36.65 -7.64 15.80
C PHE A 623 -36.35 -8.80 14.84
N SER A 624 -35.72 -8.48 13.72
CA SER A 624 -35.35 -9.44 12.69
C SER A 624 -34.26 -10.41 13.16
N VAL A 625 -34.14 -11.54 12.47
CA VAL A 625 -32.99 -12.44 12.62
C VAL A 625 -31.71 -11.67 12.33
N GLY A 626 -30.71 -11.77 13.22
CA GLY A 626 -29.43 -11.09 13.05
C GLY A 626 -29.43 -9.59 13.39
N PHE A 627 -30.53 -9.05 13.94
CA PHE A 627 -30.58 -7.64 14.36
C PHE A 627 -29.48 -7.31 15.39
N VAL A 628 -28.87 -6.12 15.25
CA VAL A 628 -27.93 -5.53 16.21
C VAL A 628 -28.17 -4.02 16.26
N ASN A 629 -28.33 -3.48 17.47
CA ASN A 629 -28.59 -2.05 17.71
C ASN A 629 -27.34 -1.16 17.79
N THR A 630 -26.14 -1.75 17.77
CA THR A 630 -24.87 -1.01 17.80
C THR A 630 -24.05 -1.25 16.55
N ASP A 631 -23.41 -0.21 16.04
CA ASP A 631 -22.39 -0.37 15.00
C ASP A 631 -21.04 -0.75 15.63
N GLN A 632 -20.39 -1.78 15.07
CA GLN A 632 -19.10 -2.28 15.58
C GLN A 632 -17.98 -1.22 15.58
N GLY A 633 -18.05 -0.22 14.69
CA GLY A 633 -17.10 0.90 14.61
C GLY A 633 -17.48 2.17 15.39
N GLY A 634 -18.48 2.12 16.27
CA GLY A 634 -18.94 3.32 16.98
C GLY A 634 -20.06 3.12 17.98
N THR A 635 -19.76 2.51 19.13
CA THR A 635 -20.72 2.25 20.22
C THR A 635 -21.22 3.51 20.94
N PHE A 636 -20.65 4.68 20.63
CA PHE A 636 -20.97 6.00 21.20
C PHE A 636 -21.61 6.96 20.20
N ARG A 637 -22.09 6.43 19.08
CA ARG A 637 -22.76 7.24 18.07
C ARG A 637 -24.22 7.41 18.44
N TRP A 638 -24.79 8.50 17.97
CA TRP A 638 -26.20 8.85 18.15
C TRP A 638 -27.20 7.82 17.61
N ASN A 639 -26.73 6.85 16.81
CA ASN A 639 -27.48 5.73 16.26
C ASN A 639 -27.21 4.40 17.01
N SER A 640 -26.65 4.44 18.22
CA SER A 640 -26.52 3.32 19.15
C SER A 640 -27.53 3.44 20.31
N THR A 641 -27.73 2.39 21.11
CA THR A 641 -28.54 2.42 22.36
C THR A 641 -28.00 3.30 23.47
N ALA A 642 -26.88 3.98 23.26
CA ALA A 642 -26.43 4.99 24.19
C ALA A 642 -27.49 6.10 24.33
N SER A 643 -27.66 6.56 25.56
CA SER A 643 -28.45 7.75 25.88
C SER A 643 -27.55 8.97 25.94
N TYR A 644 -28.13 10.13 25.67
CA TYR A 644 -27.43 11.39 25.62
C TYR A 644 -27.58 12.16 26.93
N GLY A 645 -26.47 12.74 27.42
CA GLY A 645 -26.47 13.48 28.66
C GLY A 645 -25.09 14.02 29.06
N ILE A 646 -25.04 14.52 30.29
CA ILE A 646 -23.82 15.00 30.94
C ILE A 646 -23.69 14.38 32.32
N VAL A 647 -22.46 14.08 32.73
CA VAL A 647 -22.16 13.62 34.09
C VAL A 647 -22.00 14.84 35.00
N LYS A 648 -22.53 14.77 36.22
CA LYS A 648 -22.35 15.86 37.20
C LYS A 648 -20.86 16.08 37.54
N PRO A 649 -20.43 17.31 37.83
CA PRO A 649 -19.04 17.60 38.19
C PRO A 649 -18.55 16.79 39.40
N GLY A 650 -17.30 16.33 39.35
CA GLY A 650 -16.64 15.64 40.47
C GLY A 650 -17.03 14.17 40.67
N ILE A 651 -17.84 13.61 39.78
CA ILE A 651 -18.25 12.20 39.81
C ILE A 651 -17.17 11.33 39.16
N ALA A 652 -16.82 10.21 39.80
CA ALA A 652 -15.80 9.29 39.32
C ALA A 652 -16.36 8.19 38.39
N SER A 653 -17.65 7.86 38.50
CA SER A 653 -18.32 6.87 37.65
C SER A 653 -19.84 6.98 37.73
N VAL A 654 -20.54 6.48 36.71
CA VAL A 654 -22.01 6.35 36.67
C VAL A 654 -22.41 4.98 36.12
N ASP A 655 -23.53 4.44 36.60
CA ASP A 655 -24.08 3.15 36.19
C ASP A 655 -25.39 3.27 35.39
N PHE A 656 -25.53 2.46 34.36
CA PHE A 656 -26.74 2.39 33.53
C PHE A 656 -27.29 0.97 33.56
N LYS A 657 -28.54 0.80 33.97
CA LYS A 657 -29.18 -0.52 34.06
C LYS A 657 -30.11 -0.72 32.88
N GLY A 658 -29.83 -1.73 32.07
CA GLY A 658 -30.63 -2.09 30.90
C GLY A 658 -31.36 -3.39 31.10
N SER A 659 -32.58 -3.49 30.58
CA SER A 659 -33.29 -4.75 30.48
C SER A 659 -34.17 -4.84 29.23
N ILE A 660 -34.35 -6.05 28.72
CA ILE A 660 -35.24 -6.35 27.61
C ILE A 660 -35.91 -7.71 27.79
N TRP A 661 -37.19 -7.82 27.45
CA TRP A 661 -37.97 -9.06 27.58
C TRP A 661 -39.16 -9.08 26.63
N ASN A 662 -39.73 -10.26 26.36
CA ASN A 662 -41.04 -10.39 25.73
C ASN A 662 -42.14 -9.94 26.71
N ALA A 663 -42.99 -9.00 26.29
CA ALA A 663 -44.07 -8.44 27.11
C ALA A 663 -44.99 -9.51 27.73
N GLU A 664 -45.16 -10.65 27.07
CA GLU A 664 -46.02 -11.75 27.51
C GLU A 664 -45.35 -12.73 28.48
N ASP A 665 -44.01 -12.73 28.58
CA ASP A 665 -43.25 -13.70 29.37
C ASP A 665 -41.95 -13.11 29.93
N GLU A 666 -42.06 -12.14 30.83
CA GLU A 666 -40.89 -11.51 31.46
C GLU A 666 -40.03 -12.54 32.19
N ALA A 667 -40.64 -13.47 32.94
CA ALA A 667 -39.94 -14.41 33.81
C ALA A 667 -38.88 -15.25 33.08
N ASN A 668 -39.18 -15.72 31.86
CA ASN A 668 -38.25 -16.59 31.12
C ASN A 668 -37.43 -15.84 30.07
N THR A 669 -37.92 -14.70 29.57
CA THR A 669 -37.29 -13.99 28.45
C THR A 669 -36.46 -12.78 28.86
N LYS A 670 -36.55 -12.32 30.11
CA LYS A 670 -35.79 -11.14 30.55
C LYS A 670 -34.28 -11.36 30.47
N ALA A 671 -33.63 -10.42 29.82
CA ALA A 671 -32.20 -10.19 29.86
C ALA A 671 -31.95 -8.84 30.53
N SER A 672 -30.92 -8.73 31.37
CA SER A 672 -30.59 -7.50 32.08
C SER A 672 -29.09 -7.37 32.27
N GLY A 673 -28.59 -6.15 32.36
CA GLY A 673 -27.17 -5.86 32.54
C GLY A 673 -26.95 -4.45 33.06
N VAL A 674 -25.77 -4.21 33.63
CA VAL A 674 -25.34 -2.89 34.10
C VAL A 674 -24.07 -2.50 33.36
N SER A 675 -24.11 -1.36 32.68
CA SER A 675 -22.93 -0.76 32.06
C SER A 675 -22.39 0.33 33.00
N THR A 676 -21.15 0.20 33.43
CA THR A 676 -20.46 1.18 34.28
C THR A 676 -19.55 2.07 33.43
N TYR A 677 -19.70 3.38 33.57
CA TYR A 677 -18.87 4.36 32.87
C TYR A 677 -17.98 5.09 33.88
N SER A 678 -16.67 4.98 33.72
CA SER A 678 -15.71 5.71 34.55
C SER A 678 -15.46 7.09 33.98
N VAL A 679 -15.46 8.11 34.82
CA VAL A 679 -15.01 9.45 34.44
C VAL A 679 -13.50 9.45 34.53
N SER A 680 -12.83 9.62 33.39
CA SER A 680 -11.37 9.60 33.39
C SER A 680 -10.83 10.97 33.75
N ASN A 681 -10.15 11.05 34.89
CA ASN A 681 -9.49 12.25 35.37
C ASN A 681 -8.16 12.52 34.62
N THR A 682 -7.78 11.66 33.67
CA THR A 682 -6.46 11.64 33.01
C THR A 682 -6.54 11.70 31.48
N ILE A 683 -7.72 11.85 30.87
CA ILE A 683 -7.80 12.03 29.40
C ILE A 683 -7.33 13.43 29.06
N THR A 684 -6.06 13.55 28.65
CA THR A 684 -5.57 14.69 27.90
C THR A 684 -5.99 14.51 26.44
N SER A 685 -7.12 15.09 26.04
CA SER A 685 -7.46 15.19 24.63
C SER A 685 -6.41 16.05 23.93
N ALA A 686 -5.69 15.48 22.95
CA ALA A 686 -4.73 16.21 22.14
C ALA A 686 -5.36 16.51 20.77
N ALA A 687 -5.20 17.75 20.31
CA ALA A 687 -5.53 18.14 18.95
C ALA A 687 -4.32 17.89 18.05
N ASN A 688 -4.53 17.25 16.90
CA ASN A 688 -3.50 17.13 15.86
C ASN A 688 -3.65 18.29 14.87
N GLY A 689 -2.54 18.78 14.34
CA GLY A 689 -2.53 19.80 13.29
C GLY A 689 -1.77 19.32 12.06
N THR A 690 -2.21 19.78 10.88
CA THR A 690 -1.44 19.62 9.64
C THR A 690 -0.73 20.95 9.37
N ALA A 691 0.59 20.89 9.15
CA ALA A 691 1.40 22.05 8.81
C ALA A 691 1.74 22.06 7.31
N SER A 692 1.80 23.26 6.75
CA SER A 692 2.28 23.54 5.39
C SER A 692 3.37 24.60 5.46
N PHE A 693 4.35 24.51 4.57
CA PHE A 693 5.53 25.37 4.56
C PHE A 693 5.54 26.25 3.31
N TYR A 694 5.89 27.53 3.49
CA TYR A 694 5.85 28.53 2.43
C TYR A 694 7.17 29.27 2.36
N ASN A 695 7.66 29.54 1.16
CA ASN A 695 8.82 30.41 0.96
C ASN A 695 8.45 31.90 1.19
N LYS A 696 9.44 32.80 1.14
CA LYS A 696 9.24 34.24 1.29
C LYS A 696 8.28 34.87 0.28
N ALA A 697 8.07 34.23 -0.88
CA ALA A 697 7.11 34.68 -1.89
C ALA A 697 5.67 34.21 -1.61
N GLY A 698 5.47 33.40 -0.56
CA GLY A 698 4.16 32.85 -0.20
C GLY A 698 3.75 31.61 -0.99
N SER A 699 4.67 31.02 -1.76
CA SER A 699 4.43 29.77 -2.48
C SER A 699 4.72 28.57 -1.57
N ALA A 700 3.87 27.55 -1.64
CA ALA A 700 4.08 26.31 -0.89
C ALA A 700 5.36 25.61 -1.38
N ILE A 701 6.16 25.10 -0.45
CA ILE A 701 7.41 24.39 -0.74
C ILE A 701 7.47 23.07 0.01
N LYS A 702 8.16 22.09 -0.58
CA LYS A 702 8.36 20.75 -0.01
C LYS A 702 9.78 20.51 0.52
N VAL A 703 10.72 21.34 0.09
CA VAL A 703 12.13 21.24 0.47
C VAL A 703 12.62 22.65 0.82
N ALA A 704 13.31 22.79 1.94
CA ALA A 704 14.03 24.01 2.31
C ALA A 704 15.54 23.75 2.30
N SER A 705 16.31 24.77 1.90
CA SER A 705 17.77 24.74 1.89
C SER A 705 18.35 25.41 3.12
N ALA A 706 19.62 25.13 3.41
CA ALA A 706 20.37 25.80 4.47
C ALA A 706 20.32 27.32 4.30
N GLY A 707 20.00 28.04 5.39
CA GLY A 707 19.85 29.50 5.38
C GLY A 707 18.48 30.01 4.91
N ASP A 708 17.57 29.14 4.46
CA ASP A 708 16.22 29.57 4.10
C ASP A 708 15.43 30.01 5.34
N THR A 709 14.51 30.96 5.12
CA THR A 709 13.45 31.28 6.07
C THR A 709 12.13 30.91 5.42
N VAL A 710 11.38 30.04 6.09
CA VAL A 710 10.06 29.59 5.63
C VAL A 710 9.01 29.98 6.64
N THR A 711 7.81 30.31 6.17
CA THR A 711 6.65 30.50 7.03
C THR A 711 5.91 29.17 7.14
N THR A 712 5.79 28.65 8.36
CA THR A 712 4.94 27.50 8.68
C THR A 712 3.54 28.01 8.96
N LYS A 713 2.52 27.35 8.37
CA LYS A 713 1.11 27.58 8.70
C LYS A 713 0.47 26.25 9.07
N ALA A 714 -0.26 26.21 10.18
CA ALA A 714 -0.95 25.02 10.64
C ALA A 714 -2.38 25.33 11.09
N SER A 715 -3.28 24.36 10.93
CA SER A 715 -4.61 24.41 11.54
C SER A 715 -4.67 23.39 12.68
N LEU A 716 -5.02 23.85 13.87
CA LEU A 716 -5.11 23.07 15.09
C LEU A 716 -6.58 22.82 15.41
N LEU A 717 -7.01 21.57 15.28
CA LEU A 717 -8.38 21.15 15.56
C LEU A 717 -8.36 19.87 16.38
N LEU A 718 -9.20 19.81 17.41
CA LEU A 718 -9.48 18.57 18.09
C LEU A 718 -10.31 17.67 17.18
N PHE A 719 -9.65 16.67 16.60
CA PHE A 719 -10.30 15.56 15.93
C PHE A 719 -10.43 14.39 16.90
N ASP A 720 -11.43 14.47 17.77
CA ASP A 720 -11.80 13.32 18.58
C ASP A 720 -12.96 12.59 17.90
N TYR A 721 -12.63 11.54 17.14
CA TYR A 721 -13.60 10.74 16.42
C TYR A 721 -13.86 9.41 17.14
N PRO A 722 -15.12 9.10 17.55
CA PRO A 722 -16.19 10.01 17.93
C PRO A 722 -16.73 9.68 19.33
N TYR A 723 -16.50 10.57 20.31
CA TYR A 723 -17.00 10.38 21.68
C TYR A 723 -18.06 11.41 22.13
N GLY A 724 -18.70 12.21 21.26
CA GLY A 724 -19.74 13.15 21.73
C GLY A 724 -20.46 13.99 20.66
N THR A 725 -21.54 14.68 21.07
CA THR A 725 -22.20 15.75 20.29
C THR A 725 -21.47 17.09 20.47
N ARG A 726 -20.72 17.24 21.55
CA ARG A 726 -19.79 18.33 21.82
C ARG A 726 -18.47 17.70 22.23
N THR A 727 -17.46 17.79 21.37
CA THR A 727 -16.09 17.42 21.71
C THR A 727 -15.22 18.65 21.58
N VAL A 728 -14.94 19.30 22.70
CA VAL A 728 -14.12 20.51 22.71
C VAL A 728 -13.11 20.51 23.84
N ILE A 729 -12.00 21.20 23.63
CA ILE A 729 -11.06 21.63 24.67
C ILE A 729 -11.30 23.11 24.91
N ASN A 730 -11.49 23.47 26.18
CA ASN A 730 -11.55 24.86 26.61
C ASN A 730 -10.15 25.31 27.04
N ASN A 731 -9.73 26.46 26.56
CA ASN A 731 -8.45 27.10 26.81
C ASN A 731 -7.24 26.17 26.56
N PRO A 732 -7.10 25.60 25.34
CA PRO A 732 -6.02 24.68 25.04
C PRO A 732 -4.63 25.31 25.21
N GLU A 733 -3.66 24.48 25.56
CA GLU A 733 -2.23 24.77 25.43
C GLU A 733 -1.71 24.23 24.09
N VAL A 734 -0.92 25.02 23.36
CA VAL A 734 -0.33 24.65 22.07
C VAL A 734 1.18 24.49 22.23
N TYR A 735 1.72 23.36 21.79
CA TYR A 735 3.14 23.02 21.93
C TYR A 735 3.83 23.09 20.56
N LEU A 736 4.86 23.93 20.42
CA LEU A 736 5.67 24.07 19.20
C LEU A 736 7.08 23.55 19.44
N HIS A 737 7.47 22.49 18.73
CA HIS A 737 8.77 21.85 18.91
C HIS A 737 9.76 22.34 17.84
N GLU A 738 10.95 22.76 18.26
CA GLU A 738 12.05 22.99 17.31
C GLU A 738 12.61 21.66 16.80
N ILE A 739 12.78 21.56 15.49
CA ILE A 739 13.43 20.43 14.82
C ILE A 739 14.94 20.70 14.73
N ASP A 740 15.76 19.67 14.79
CA ASP A 740 17.21 19.78 14.67
C ASP A 740 17.61 20.53 13.39
N GLY A 741 18.54 21.48 13.51
CA GLY A 741 18.96 22.34 12.39
C GLY A 741 17.97 23.46 12.04
N THR A 742 16.94 23.69 12.86
CA THR A 742 15.98 24.78 12.68
C THR A 742 15.87 25.68 13.91
N SER A 743 15.37 26.90 13.71
CA SER A 743 15.07 27.85 14.78
C SER A 743 13.73 28.54 14.51
N ILE A 744 12.81 28.46 15.47
CA ILE A 744 11.51 29.16 15.39
C ILE A 744 11.72 30.59 15.86
N ASN A 745 11.20 31.58 15.11
CA ASN A 745 11.19 32.97 15.56
C ASN A 745 9.94 33.23 16.44
N PRO A 746 10.08 33.39 17.77
CA PRO A 746 8.90 33.50 18.65
C PRO A 746 8.10 34.78 18.41
N SER A 747 8.73 35.83 17.87
CA SER A 747 8.08 37.12 17.60
C SER A 747 7.12 37.08 16.41
N THR A 748 7.20 36.05 15.56
CA THR A 748 6.33 35.89 14.39
C THR A 748 5.18 34.91 14.63
N ILE A 749 5.12 34.30 15.82
CA ILE A 749 4.03 33.41 16.21
C ILE A 749 2.72 34.21 16.25
N ARG A 750 1.77 33.78 15.43
CA ARG A 750 0.40 34.30 15.42
C ARG A 750 -0.58 33.15 15.58
N LEU A 751 -1.59 33.38 16.40
CA LEU A 751 -2.69 32.45 16.63
C LEU A 751 -4.01 33.19 16.33
N THR A 752 -4.81 32.63 15.44
CA THR A 752 -6.13 33.17 15.11
C THR A 752 -7.20 32.09 15.23
N ASN A 753 -8.46 32.49 15.39
CA ASN A 753 -9.58 31.56 15.29
C ASN A 753 -9.92 31.28 13.81
N GLN A 754 -10.91 30.43 13.58
CA GLN A 754 -11.40 30.09 12.24
C GLN A 754 -11.88 31.28 11.40
N ASP A 755 -12.29 32.37 12.04
CA ASP A 755 -12.78 33.60 11.38
C ASP A 755 -11.62 34.59 11.12
N GLY A 756 -10.38 34.20 11.43
CA GLY A 756 -9.18 35.03 11.27
C GLY A 756 -8.96 36.06 12.38
N LYS A 757 -9.76 36.03 13.46
CA LYS A 757 -9.61 36.95 14.60
C LYS A 757 -8.44 36.49 15.47
N GLU A 758 -7.59 37.43 15.89
CA GLU A 758 -6.47 37.15 16.79
C GLU A 758 -6.94 36.58 18.13
N VAL A 759 -6.24 35.55 18.58
CA VAL A 759 -6.45 34.86 19.85
C VAL A 759 -5.37 35.32 20.81
N THR A 760 -5.77 35.68 22.03
CA THR A 760 -4.82 36.04 23.08
C THR A 760 -4.17 34.78 23.65
N PHE A 761 -2.85 34.81 23.79
CA PHE A 761 -2.08 33.75 24.42
C PHE A 761 -0.87 34.30 25.17
N SER A 762 -0.35 33.51 26.10
CA SER A 762 0.98 33.72 26.70
C SER A 762 1.94 32.64 26.20
N ILE A 763 3.23 32.96 26.11
CA ILE A 763 4.27 32.04 25.65
C ILE A 763 5.23 31.70 26.79
N LYS A 764 5.53 30.40 26.94
CA LYS A 764 6.56 29.89 27.83
C LYS A 764 7.50 29.00 27.03
N GLN A 765 8.81 29.17 27.22
CA GLN A 765 9.80 28.27 26.65
C GLN A 765 10.11 27.14 27.65
N GLU A 766 10.15 25.91 27.15
CA GLU A 766 10.52 24.69 27.85
C GLU A 766 11.59 23.92 27.05
N THR A 767 12.13 22.86 27.63
CA THR A 767 13.13 21.99 27.00
C THR A 767 12.61 20.56 27.02
N ALA A 768 12.55 19.94 25.84
CA ALA A 768 12.16 18.54 25.68
C ALA A 768 13.26 17.59 26.18
N ASN A 769 12.92 16.31 26.38
CA ASN A 769 13.86 15.30 26.88
C ASN A 769 15.07 15.06 25.96
N ASN A 770 14.94 15.36 24.67
CA ASN A 770 16.03 15.29 23.68
C ASN A 770 16.90 16.56 23.65
N GLY A 771 16.61 17.58 24.47
CA GLY A 771 17.34 18.85 24.52
C GLY A 771 16.77 19.96 23.64
N ASN A 772 15.78 19.66 22.78
CA ASN A 772 15.20 20.64 21.86
C ASN A 772 14.32 21.65 22.62
N LYS A 773 14.25 22.89 22.12
CA LYS A 773 13.36 23.90 22.70
C LYS A 773 11.91 23.62 22.30
N VAL A 774 11.01 23.86 23.24
CA VAL A 774 9.56 23.78 23.06
C VAL A 774 8.94 25.11 23.47
N TYR A 775 8.10 25.70 22.63
CA TYR A 775 7.31 26.87 22.97
C TYR A 775 5.87 26.45 23.30
N VAL A 776 5.42 26.74 24.52
CA VAL A 776 4.08 26.44 25.01
C VAL A 776 3.25 27.71 24.99
N LEU A 777 2.20 27.74 24.16
CA LEU A 777 1.25 28.85 24.04
C LEU A 777 -0.01 28.53 24.87
N LYS A 778 -0.28 29.30 25.93
CA LYS A 778 -1.49 29.13 26.75
C LYS A 778 -2.57 30.10 26.30
N THR A 779 -3.72 29.58 25.86
CA THR A 779 -4.84 30.40 25.37
C THR A 779 -5.80 30.79 26.49
N THR A 780 -6.68 31.77 26.24
CA THR A 780 -7.72 32.22 27.19
C THR A 780 -9.00 32.53 26.44
N ASP A 781 -10.15 32.11 27.00
CA ASP A 781 -11.49 32.21 26.44
C ASP A 781 -11.63 31.64 25.03
N VAL A 782 -10.99 30.49 24.80
CA VAL A 782 -10.93 29.81 23.50
C VAL A 782 -11.48 28.40 23.63
N THR A 783 -12.25 27.99 22.63
CA THR A 783 -12.76 26.63 22.52
C THR A 783 -12.33 26.06 21.17
N VAL A 784 -11.75 24.86 21.19
CA VAL A 784 -11.30 24.14 19.98
C VAL A 784 -11.93 22.77 19.94
N GLY A 785 -12.53 22.41 18.80
CA GLY A 785 -13.16 21.12 18.58
C GLY A 785 -14.43 21.21 17.75
N THR A 786 -15.35 20.28 17.95
CA THR A 786 -16.53 20.09 17.10
C THR A 786 -17.80 19.90 17.92
N PHE A 787 -18.87 20.55 17.49
CA PHE A 787 -20.25 20.30 17.86
C PHE A 787 -20.90 19.52 16.72
N VAL A 788 -21.18 18.25 16.95
CA VAL A 788 -21.70 17.28 15.97
C VAL A 788 -23.24 17.32 15.88
N GLY A 789 -23.91 18.04 16.78
CA GLY A 789 -25.36 18.28 16.76
C GLY A 789 -25.84 19.13 15.57
N TYR A 790 -27.14 19.40 15.47
CA TYR A 790 -27.70 20.31 14.45
C TYR A 790 -27.98 21.69 15.07
N PRO A 791 -27.32 22.78 14.65
CA PRO A 791 -26.37 22.85 13.54
C PRO A 791 -24.97 22.36 13.93
N TYR A 792 -24.32 21.68 12.98
CA TYR A 792 -22.93 21.28 13.11
C TYR A 792 -22.07 22.54 13.18
N LYS A 793 -21.16 22.61 14.15
CA LYS A 793 -20.23 23.73 14.29
C LYS A 793 -18.84 23.21 14.61
N THR A 794 -17.85 23.62 13.84
CA THR A 794 -16.43 23.41 14.18
C THR A 794 -15.86 24.70 14.76
N GLN A 795 -14.85 24.58 15.60
CA GLN A 795 -14.00 25.68 16.07
C GLN A 795 -12.55 25.20 16.06
N TYR A 796 -11.68 25.89 15.33
CA TYR A 796 -10.26 25.56 15.24
C TYR A 796 -9.41 26.82 15.37
N LEU A 797 -8.12 26.61 15.64
CA LEU A 797 -7.11 27.65 15.65
C LEU A 797 -6.26 27.55 14.39
N ASN A 798 -5.85 28.70 13.86
CA ASN A 798 -4.81 28.77 12.86
C ASN A 798 -3.55 29.32 13.52
N LEU A 799 -2.44 28.65 13.27
CA LEU A 799 -1.12 29.00 13.73
C LEU A 799 -0.26 29.40 12.54
N SER A 800 0.53 30.46 12.68
CA SER A 800 1.61 30.75 11.74
C SER A 800 2.85 31.24 12.47
N TYR A 801 4.04 30.84 12.00
CA TYR A 801 5.32 31.29 12.51
C TYR A 801 6.41 31.13 11.46
N ASP A 802 7.50 31.86 11.62
CA ASP A 802 8.66 31.73 10.74
C ASP A 802 9.70 30.79 11.35
N THR A 803 10.24 29.91 10.51
CA THR A 803 11.32 28.97 10.84
C THR A 803 12.53 29.29 9.97
N THR A 804 13.70 29.38 10.59
CA THR A 804 14.98 29.58 9.90
C THR A 804 15.78 28.28 9.93
N PHE A 805 16.34 27.90 8.78
CA PHE A 805 17.18 26.72 8.62
C PHE A 805 18.65 27.10 8.83
N ASP A 806 19.37 26.31 9.63
CA ASP A 806 20.79 26.56 9.90
C ASP A 806 21.60 26.55 8.58
N VAL A 807 22.55 27.46 8.46
CA VAL A 807 23.45 27.59 7.31
C VAL A 807 24.48 26.46 7.25
N THR A 808 24.67 25.70 8.33
CA THR A 808 25.58 24.55 8.40
C THR A 808 24.91 23.21 8.13
N LEU A 809 23.66 23.20 7.65
CA LEU A 809 22.99 21.96 7.24
C LEU A 809 23.64 21.41 5.96
N ASP A 810 24.28 20.24 6.07
CA ASP A 810 24.91 19.54 4.93
C ASP A 810 23.88 18.94 3.95
N LYS A 811 22.59 18.96 4.29
CA LYS A 811 21.49 18.35 3.53
C LYS A 811 20.24 19.22 3.59
N SER A 812 19.43 19.19 2.54
CA SER A 812 18.10 19.79 2.53
C SER A 812 17.15 19.03 3.46
N ILE A 813 16.20 19.72 4.09
CA ILE A 813 15.15 19.10 4.92
C ILE A 813 13.89 18.92 4.08
N ASP A 814 13.41 17.68 4.00
CA ASP A 814 12.13 17.32 3.37
C ASP A 814 10.98 17.58 4.35
N MET A 815 9.97 18.31 3.88
CA MET A 815 8.82 18.75 4.65
C MET A 815 7.61 17.80 4.56
N ASP A 816 7.71 16.73 3.76
CA ASP A 816 6.68 15.71 3.59
C ASP A 816 6.89 14.44 4.45
N ALA A 817 7.96 14.40 5.25
CA ALA A 817 8.06 13.44 6.35
C ALA A 817 7.07 13.85 7.45
N GLN A 818 5.90 13.19 7.48
CA GLN A 818 4.92 13.35 8.56
C GLN A 818 5.37 12.65 9.83
#